data_AF-A0A9X8E6L7-F1
#
_entry.id   AF-A0A9X8E6L7-F1
#
_cell.length_a   1.000
_cell.length_b   1.000
_cell.length_c   1.000
_cell.angle_alpha   90.00
_cell.angle_beta   90.00
_cell.angle_gamma   90.00
#
_symmetry.space_group_name_H-M   'P 1'
#
loop_
_entity.id
_entity.type
_entity.pdbx_description
1 polymer ?
#
loop_
_entity_poly.entity_id
_entity_poly.type
_entity_poly.pdbx_seq_one_letter_code
_entity_poly.pdbx_strand_id
1 'polypeptide(L)'
;MRSLLLGLALLAGQFTRALGELAADDIALSCTPLSKSPVALPASGFCGIDMLLGMEIKVSLDITSIDNVDTKCSLNSIPLTNVSLVQKDSKWKVRLGYTIQLSDPDSEAGVTKVKCTVSRTNETLALITETLPIAIFAYLPEIDSFVAIPPASNAAATTRPPSKNKTNLNPSIVALGIGSPVNFIVSSKSKHAVSGTCLLQPQNQVLSLSASTGQVVVRAGDPYIGVDAMTYSCNVTDVAGNSAHSEGRVLSHSMVLDGTLPVIESVFMAFSSETPAKIGSMVTLTLKAQNLTSGYSGNCSVNGVGPLELAEQTEDKKGLYLVQYHVGSGDHDVGINQTLPVECKLVNAAKNAFMYSTAVPLSFAIDANLPEIVSTKLLFSSDDPAQEESVIEIQIMSSHETLPLAVHKETCSINNVSVVVTGFTDENTLFAREMKPHEFDPTKDFGGYLPDKMVFLSFVIVAVASHTISYACPFVGLPRITGYLATGIITGPFVLKLITTDEIGQMRFVDEVALAYIGLAAGAKLHWVEMRRKIKSILAVTLWLTLFEYVIGTLTIIVLANYLVFLQATTTMECYAIAMLAGCMMIARSPSSALAVIEETGSQGHFTTFIFSVTVLCDIVVIILFNVNNMITESFLSDKSISFHNVMELVAQMAISVAVGVLSGKFMSYIILWRTPRIRRRSRLHKLLQLSKQVVILMFGFSLFVLGHLCHPWLESLMCCMVAGATLYNWNHGSNREELNLLLKSMADFVYVGFFTLTGASLELDMLLKAMAVSVLLCLTRIFAIFLGSYIGGALAHEPQVHNRVSWMAYITQAGVTLGLAKKIQLLYPGWGSYFATMIVSVVICNQLIGPPLLRLVLRYVGDCREKENGKVDGLRALILGDDERLVVVNSAKRRMKNCGWEPFSFCMNMQDAQDPGEMNVQVREAMKEHEPMDVVVVMMSSDVLNY
;
A
#
# COMPACT_ATOMS: atom_id res chain seq x y z
N MET A 1 -49.29 -73.00 44.84
CA MET A 1 -50.39 -73.56 44.04
C MET A 1 -51.26 -72.40 43.58
N ARG A 2 -51.07 -71.96 42.33
CA ARG A 2 -52.09 -71.21 41.60
C ARG A 2 -53.28 -72.17 41.46
N SER A 3 -54.18 -72.10 42.43
CA SER A 3 -55.59 -72.49 42.30
C SER A 3 -56.24 -72.29 43.67
N LEU A 4 -56.90 -71.15 43.83
CA LEU A 4 -58.04 -70.84 44.71
C LEU A 4 -58.05 -69.29 44.80
N LEU A 5 -58.77 -68.47 44.03
CA LEU A 5 -59.96 -68.64 43.19
C LEU A 5 -61.00 -69.58 43.79
N LEU A 6 -61.37 -69.31 45.04
CA LEU A 6 -62.69 -69.49 45.66
C LEU A 6 -62.50 -69.31 47.18
N GLY A 7 -62.62 -68.09 47.67
CA GLY A 7 -62.51 -67.83 49.11
C GLY A 7 -62.66 -66.34 49.39
N LEU A 8 -63.85 -65.96 49.85
CA LEU A 8 -64.22 -64.64 50.37
C LEU A 8 -64.77 -63.61 49.37
N ALA A 9 -65.59 -64.10 48.43
CA ALA A 9 -66.96 -63.57 48.40
C ALA A 9 -67.74 -64.28 49.52
N LEU A 10 -68.59 -63.53 50.22
CA LEU A 10 -69.56 -63.97 51.24
C LEU A 10 -68.99 -64.34 52.62
N LEU A 11 -69.05 -63.35 53.51
CA LEU A 11 -69.59 -63.44 54.89
C LEU A 11 -69.66 -61.98 55.41
N ALA A 12 -70.61 -61.15 54.96
CA ALA A 12 -72.04 -61.15 55.31
C ALA A 12 -72.32 -60.81 56.79
N GLY A 13 -72.96 -59.64 56.96
CA GLY A 13 -73.96 -59.36 57.99
C GLY A 13 -73.45 -58.63 59.22
N GLN A 14 -74.02 -57.53 59.71
CA GLN A 14 -75.21 -56.75 59.36
C GLN A 14 -75.02 -55.38 60.02
N PHE A 15 -75.49 -54.28 59.40
CA PHE A 15 -76.42 -53.33 60.03
C PHE A 15 -76.81 -52.27 59.01
N THR A 16 -77.90 -52.55 58.31
CA THR A 16 -78.66 -51.60 57.50
C THR A 16 -79.35 -50.58 58.42
N ARG A 17 -78.99 -49.30 58.31
CA ARG A 17 -79.94 -48.18 58.45
C ARG A 17 -79.99 -47.48 57.10
N ALA A 18 -81.14 -47.57 56.44
CA ALA A 18 -81.41 -46.89 55.19
C ALA A 18 -81.41 -45.37 55.42
N LEU A 19 -80.33 -44.71 55.00
CA LEU A 19 -80.37 -43.31 54.60
C LEU A 19 -80.40 -43.35 53.06
N GLY A 20 -81.58 -43.21 52.48
CA GLY A 20 -81.68 -43.03 51.04
C GLY A 20 -81.14 -41.65 50.70
N GLU A 21 -80.03 -41.59 49.95
CA GLU A 21 -79.56 -40.36 49.31
C GLU A 21 -80.61 -39.91 48.30
N LEU A 22 -80.98 -38.62 48.33
CA LEU A 22 -81.83 -38.03 47.29
C LEU A 22 -81.09 -38.06 45.95
N ALA A 23 -81.78 -38.44 44.88
CA ALA A 23 -81.19 -38.38 43.55
C ALA A 23 -81.00 -36.92 43.10
N ALA A 24 -80.00 -36.64 42.28
CA ALA A 24 -79.74 -35.28 41.76
C ALA A 24 -80.97 -34.66 41.05
N ASP A 25 -81.84 -35.49 40.47
CA ASP A 25 -83.08 -35.08 39.80
C ASP A 25 -84.18 -34.59 40.77
N ASP A 26 -84.04 -34.86 42.08
CA ASP A 26 -84.98 -34.40 43.13
C ASP A 26 -84.69 -32.96 43.60
N ILE A 27 -83.63 -32.31 43.07
CA ILE A 27 -83.18 -30.95 43.42
C ILE A 27 -83.37 -30.03 42.21
N ALA A 28 -84.24 -29.01 42.34
CA ALA A 28 -84.36 -27.96 41.32
C ALA A 28 -83.56 -26.72 41.74
N LEU A 29 -82.64 -26.26 40.89
CA LEU A 29 -81.73 -25.14 41.15
C LEU A 29 -81.89 -24.04 40.10
N SER A 30 -81.96 -22.78 40.54
CA SER A 30 -81.89 -21.61 39.67
C SER A 30 -81.00 -20.53 40.26
N CYS A 31 -80.00 -20.05 39.51
CA CYS A 31 -79.25 -18.83 39.83
C CYS A 31 -79.83 -17.66 39.04
N THR A 32 -80.20 -16.55 39.70
CA THR A 32 -80.64 -15.32 39.03
C THR A 32 -79.80 -14.12 39.47
N PRO A 33 -79.27 -13.30 38.54
CA PRO A 33 -78.46 -12.13 38.88
C PRO A 33 -79.30 -11.02 39.53
N LEU A 34 -78.73 -10.34 40.53
CA LEU A 34 -79.41 -9.28 41.29
C LEU A 34 -79.19 -7.86 40.70
N SER A 35 -78.22 -7.65 39.81
CA SER A 35 -77.84 -6.32 39.27
C SER A 35 -78.28 -6.06 37.81
N LYS A 36 -78.40 -4.78 37.43
CA LYS A 36 -78.84 -4.31 36.08
C LYS A 36 -77.73 -4.26 35.02
N SER A 37 -76.46 -4.46 35.40
CA SER A 37 -75.33 -4.53 34.47
C SER A 37 -75.17 -5.97 33.97
N PRO A 38 -75.22 -6.22 32.64
CA PRO A 38 -75.18 -7.58 32.11
C PRO A 38 -73.80 -8.20 32.33
N VAL A 39 -73.68 -9.01 33.38
CA VAL A 39 -72.69 -10.07 33.47
C VAL A 39 -73.23 -11.22 32.60
N ALA A 40 -72.37 -11.89 31.83
CA ALA A 40 -72.77 -13.02 30.98
C ALA A 40 -73.61 -14.03 31.79
N LEU A 41 -74.60 -14.68 31.15
CA LEU A 41 -75.39 -15.71 31.83
C LEU A 41 -74.44 -16.73 32.48
N PRO A 42 -74.63 -17.07 33.77
CA PRO A 42 -73.75 -18.00 34.47
C PRO A 42 -73.71 -19.35 33.74
N ALA A 43 -72.52 -19.94 33.66
CA ALA A 43 -72.34 -21.28 33.14
C ALA A 43 -73.14 -22.29 33.96
N SER A 44 -73.69 -23.33 33.31
CA SER A 44 -74.50 -24.35 33.98
C SER A 44 -73.75 -24.98 35.15
N GLY A 45 -74.22 -24.77 36.39
CA GLY A 45 -73.63 -25.32 37.61
C GLY A 45 -72.84 -24.33 38.48
N PHE A 46 -72.78 -23.04 38.14
CA PHE A 46 -72.01 -22.03 38.89
C PHE A 46 -72.90 -20.84 39.28
N CYS A 47 -72.81 -20.35 40.51
CA CYS A 47 -73.40 -19.06 40.90
C CYS A 47 -72.30 -18.10 41.42
N GLY A 48 -72.42 -16.82 41.06
CA GLY A 48 -71.47 -15.75 41.43
C GLY A 48 -71.87 -14.93 42.65
N ILE A 49 -71.11 -13.85 42.89
CA ILE A 49 -71.07 -13.10 44.15
C ILE A 49 -72.37 -12.34 44.43
N ASP A 50 -73.06 -11.85 43.39
CA ASP A 50 -74.31 -11.08 43.48
C ASP A 50 -75.50 -11.81 42.82
N MET A 51 -75.79 -13.03 43.28
CA MET A 51 -76.88 -13.85 42.77
C MET A 51 -77.85 -14.30 43.86
N LEU A 52 -79.13 -14.37 43.47
CA LEU A 52 -80.14 -15.07 44.25
C LEU A 52 -80.18 -16.53 43.80
N LEU A 53 -79.86 -17.42 44.73
CA LEU A 53 -79.97 -18.86 44.59
C LEU A 53 -81.33 -19.31 45.11
N GLY A 54 -82.14 -19.87 44.22
CA GLY A 54 -83.40 -20.53 44.55
C GLY A 54 -83.25 -22.04 44.41
N MET A 55 -83.59 -22.80 45.45
CA MET A 55 -83.61 -24.26 45.37
C MET A 55 -84.86 -24.85 46.02
N GLU A 56 -85.36 -25.94 45.43
CA GLU A 56 -86.44 -26.75 46.00
C GLU A 56 -85.94 -28.19 46.18
N ILE A 57 -85.95 -28.68 47.41
CA ILE A 57 -85.52 -30.04 47.78
C ILE A 57 -86.72 -30.82 48.28
N LYS A 58 -86.98 -31.98 47.69
CA LYS A 58 -88.05 -32.89 48.15
C LYS A 58 -87.71 -33.49 49.51
N VAL A 59 -88.69 -33.59 50.39
CA VAL A 59 -88.55 -34.17 51.73
C VAL A 59 -89.61 -35.24 51.92
N SER A 60 -89.17 -36.43 52.33
CA SER A 60 -90.06 -37.50 52.74
C SER A 60 -90.53 -37.23 54.17
N LEU A 61 -91.76 -36.75 54.31
CA LEU A 61 -92.39 -36.40 55.59
C LEU A 61 -93.76 -37.08 55.67
N ASP A 62 -93.97 -37.88 56.72
CA ASP A 62 -95.26 -38.53 57.02
C ASP A 62 -96.12 -37.62 57.92
N ILE A 63 -96.42 -36.40 57.44
CA ILE A 63 -97.33 -35.46 58.13
C ILE A 63 -98.34 -34.86 57.15
N THR A 64 -99.54 -34.57 57.67
CA THR A 64 -100.67 -34.00 56.92
C THR A 64 -100.96 -32.52 57.25
N SER A 65 -100.37 -31.94 58.31
CA SER A 65 -100.46 -30.50 58.66
C SER A 65 -99.10 -29.92 59.11
N ILE A 66 -98.89 -28.62 58.91
CA ILE A 66 -97.63 -27.90 59.12
C ILE A 66 -97.52 -27.20 60.50
N ASP A 67 -98.56 -27.34 61.34
CA ASP A 67 -98.67 -26.58 62.58
C ASP A 67 -97.55 -26.94 63.57
N ASN A 68 -96.83 -25.91 64.04
CA ASN A 68 -95.67 -25.98 64.95
C ASN A 68 -94.42 -26.69 64.39
N VAL A 69 -94.23 -26.70 63.06
CA VAL A 69 -93.01 -27.22 62.41
C VAL A 69 -92.04 -26.08 62.11
N ASP A 70 -90.82 -26.16 62.64
CA ASP A 70 -89.73 -25.23 62.38
C ASP A 70 -88.71 -25.88 61.43
N THR A 71 -88.28 -25.16 60.40
CA THR A 71 -87.30 -25.63 59.42
C THR A 71 -86.08 -24.73 59.45
N LYS A 72 -84.97 -25.28 59.96
CA LYS A 72 -83.68 -24.60 59.96
C LYS A 72 -82.78 -25.25 58.92
N CYS A 73 -82.26 -24.45 58.02
CA CYS A 73 -81.32 -24.92 57.03
C CYS A 73 -80.01 -24.14 57.10
N SER A 74 -78.95 -24.80 56.70
CA SER A 74 -77.64 -24.19 56.51
C SER A 74 -77.04 -24.65 55.20
N LEU A 75 -76.33 -23.75 54.54
CA LEU A 75 -75.57 -23.99 53.32
C LEU A 75 -74.09 -23.81 53.67
N ASN A 76 -73.28 -24.87 53.57
CA ASN A 76 -71.87 -24.86 53.98
C ASN A 76 -71.65 -24.27 55.40
N SER A 77 -72.58 -24.55 56.32
CA SER A 77 -72.62 -24.05 57.71
C SER A 77 -73.08 -22.60 57.90
N ILE A 78 -73.48 -21.89 56.83
CA ILE A 78 -74.15 -20.59 56.94
C ILE A 78 -75.65 -20.82 57.16
N PRO A 79 -76.25 -20.27 58.23
CA PRO A 79 -77.69 -20.39 58.48
C PRO A 79 -78.51 -19.62 57.43
N LEU A 80 -79.48 -20.29 56.82
CA LEU A 80 -80.38 -19.72 55.83
C LEU A 80 -81.59 -19.09 56.52
N THR A 81 -81.88 -17.83 56.22
CA THR A 81 -82.99 -17.08 56.81
C THR A 81 -84.29 -17.19 56.01
N ASN A 82 -84.21 -17.47 54.70
CA ASN A 82 -85.37 -17.52 53.81
C ASN A 82 -85.70 -18.98 53.44
N VAL A 83 -86.22 -19.70 54.42
CA VAL A 83 -86.54 -21.14 54.33
C VAL A 83 -88.02 -21.33 54.56
N SER A 84 -88.68 -22.07 53.67
CA SER A 84 -90.10 -22.41 53.84
C SER A 84 -90.35 -23.86 53.43
N LEU A 85 -91.16 -24.57 54.21
CA LEU A 85 -91.67 -25.89 53.85
C LEU A 85 -92.97 -25.71 53.08
N VAL A 86 -93.03 -26.21 51.85
CA VAL A 86 -94.15 -26.05 50.93
C VAL A 86 -94.57 -27.41 50.39
N GLN A 87 -95.87 -27.70 50.35
CA GLN A 87 -96.39 -28.90 49.70
C GLN A 87 -96.70 -28.60 48.24
N LYS A 88 -96.09 -29.34 47.31
CA LYS A 88 -96.31 -29.17 45.86
C LYS A 88 -96.38 -30.56 45.22
N ASP A 89 -97.40 -30.81 44.42
CA ASP A 89 -97.64 -32.11 43.75
C ASP A 89 -97.70 -33.30 44.74
N SER A 90 -98.45 -33.11 45.83
CA SER A 90 -98.63 -34.12 46.91
C SER A 90 -97.34 -34.58 47.60
N LYS A 91 -96.22 -33.87 47.40
CA LYS A 91 -94.93 -34.11 48.05
C LYS A 91 -94.51 -32.88 48.82
N TRP A 92 -93.91 -33.08 50.00
CA TRP A 92 -93.33 -31.99 50.77
C TRP A 92 -92.00 -31.57 50.15
N LYS A 93 -91.77 -30.27 49.98
CA LYS A 93 -90.50 -29.70 49.51
C LYS A 93 -90.08 -28.55 50.41
N VAL A 94 -88.79 -28.44 50.68
CA VAL A 94 -88.21 -27.26 51.33
C VAL A 94 -87.72 -26.33 50.23
N ARG A 95 -88.29 -25.12 50.19
CA ARG A 95 -87.82 -24.03 49.34
C ARG A 95 -86.83 -23.20 50.13
N LEU A 96 -85.65 -23.03 49.56
CA LEU A 96 -84.55 -22.27 50.13
C LEU A 96 -84.25 -21.11 49.20
N GLY A 97 -84.24 -19.90 49.75
CA GLY A 97 -83.70 -18.71 49.10
C GLY A 97 -82.41 -18.30 49.80
N TYR A 98 -81.34 -18.15 49.03
CA TYR A 98 -80.08 -17.65 49.54
C TYR A 98 -79.53 -16.55 48.63
N THR A 99 -79.21 -15.40 49.21
CA THR A 99 -78.45 -14.36 48.53
C THR A 99 -76.99 -14.57 48.90
N ILE A 100 -76.18 -14.90 47.91
CA ILE A 100 -74.73 -15.00 48.09
C ILE A 100 -74.23 -13.59 48.44
N GLN A 101 -73.41 -13.48 49.49
CA GLN A 101 -72.78 -12.22 49.89
C GLN A 101 -71.26 -12.33 49.73
N LEU A 102 -70.60 -11.20 49.45
CA LEU A 102 -69.15 -11.11 49.57
C LEU A 102 -68.75 -11.58 50.98
N SER A 103 -67.75 -12.48 51.07
CA SER A 103 -67.24 -13.17 52.27
C SER A 103 -67.86 -14.52 52.64
N ASP A 104 -68.87 -15.00 51.91
CA ASP A 104 -69.29 -16.40 52.04
C ASP A 104 -68.13 -17.34 51.64
N PRO A 105 -68.03 -18.55 52.21
CA PRO A 105 -67.00 -19.50 51.84
C PRO A 105 -67.26 -20.04 50.44
N ASP A 106 -66.26 -19.89 49.58
CA ASP A 106 -66.23 -20.50 48.26
C ASP A 106 -66.40 -22.04 48.35
N SER A 107 -67.01 -22.63 47.33
CA SER A 107 -67.20 -24.08 47.25
C SER A 107 -67.14 -24.59 45.82
N GLU A 108 -66.57 -25.79 45.67
CA GLU A 108 -66.51 -26.49 44.38
C GLU A 108 -67.82 -27.22 44.09
N ALA A 109 -68.07 -27.49 42.81
CA ALA A 109 -69.26 -28.21 42.37
C ALA A 109 -69.29 -29.62 43.00
N GLY A 110 -70.40 -29.99 43.64
CA GLY A 110 -70.53 -31.26 44.35
C GLY A 110 -69.97 -31.26 45.78
N VAL A 111 -69.35 -30.17 46.25
CA VAL A 111 -68.86 -30.03 47.64
C VAL A 111 -69.81 -29.21 48.50
N THR A 112 -70.67 -28.39 47.87
CA THR A 112 -71.66 -27.55 48.53
C THR A 112 -72.69 -28.38 49.30
N LYS A 113 -72.61 -28.40 50.62
CA LYS A 113 -73.52 -29.19 51.48
C LYS A 113 -74.67 -28.35 51.99
N VAL A 114 -75.89 -28.80 51.70
CA VAL A 114 -77.10 -28.31 52.35
C VAL A 114 -77.43 -29.23 53.51
N LYS A 115 -77.56 -28.66 54.70
CA LYS A 115 -78.06 -29.35 55.87
C LYS A 115 -79.33 -28.69 56.36
N CYS A 116 -80.45 -29.39 56.25
CA CYS A 116 -81.75 -28.95 56.72
C CYS A 116 -82.27 -29.86 57.82
N THR A 117 -82.73 -29.26 58.91
CA THR A 117 -83.44 -29.93 59.99
C THR A 117 -84.87 -29.43 60.02
N VAL A 118 -85.81 -30.33 59.76
CA VAL A 118 -87.24 -30.10 59.98
C VAL A 118 -87.55 -30.66 61.37
N SER A 119 -88.04 -29.81 62.27
CA SER A 119 -88.29 -30.18 63.66
C SER A 119 -89.67 -29.76 64.14
N ARG A 120 -90.25 -30.52 65.06
CA ARG A 120 -91.53 -30.20 65.71
C ARG A 120 -91.34 -30.38 67.20
N THR A 121 -91.62 -29.34 67.99
CA THR A 121 -91.49 -29.40 69.47
C THR A 121 -90.18 -30.03 69.95
N ASN A 122 -89.05 -29.61 69.37
CA ASN A 122 -87.68 -30.10 69.62
C ASN A 122 -87.35 -31.56 69.21
N GLU A 123 -88.25 -32.29 68.55
CA GLU A 123 -87.93 -33.56 67.89
C GLU A 123 -87.62 -33.34 66.40
N THR A 124 -86.58 -34.00 65.88
CA THR A 124 -86.18 -33.91 64.47
C THR A 124 -87.02 -34.88 63.64
N LEU A 125 -87.88 -34.34 62.78
CA LEU A 125 -88.75 -35.11 61.88
C LEU A 125 -88.00 -35.59 60.63
N ALA A 126 -87.12 -34.74 60.09
CA ALA A 126 -86.28 -35.09 58.96
C ALA A 126 -84.95 -34.33 59.05
N LEU A 127 -83.87 -35.04 58.73
CA LEU A 127 -82.54 -34.48 58.55
C LEU A 127 -82.13 -34.71 57.09
N ILE A 128 -81.93 -33.62 56.36
CA ILE A 128 -81.48 -33.65 54.98
C ILE A 128 -80.03 -33.21 54.98
N THR A 129 -79.14 -34.01 54.42
CA THR A 129 -77.74 -33.64 54.21
C THR A 129 -77.39 -34.06 52.80
N GLU A 130 -77.37 -33.10 51.89
CA GLU A 130 -77.15 -33.36 50.47
C GLU A 130 -76.05 -32.46 49.91
N THR A 131 -75.31 -32.97 48.94
CA THR A 131 -74.31 -32.21 48.17
C THR A 131 -74.94 -31.70 46.90
N LEU A 132 -74.97 -30.38 46.74
CA LEU A 132 -75.49 -29.75 45.53
C LEU A 132 -74.43 -29.82 44.41
N PRO A 133 -74.85 -30.05 43.15
CA PRO A 133 -73.95 -30.01 41.98
C PRO A 133 -73.58 -28.58 41.57
N ILE A 134 -73.73 -27.60 42.48
CA ILE A 134 -73.39 -26.21 42.23
C ILE A 134 -72.17 -25.78 43.03
N ALA A 135 -71.43 -24.85 42.45
CA ALA A 135 -70.30 -24.18 43.08
C ALA A 135 -70.66 -22.72 43.40
N ILE A 136 -70.27 -22.24 44.58
CA ILE A 136 -70.53 -20.86 45.05
C ILE A 136 -69.21 -20.08 45.01
N PHE A 137 -69.23 -18.93 44.34
CA PHE A 137 -68.12 -18.01 44.20
C PHE A 137 -68.50 -16.70 44.86
N ALA A 138 -67.98 -16.45 46.05
CA ALA A 138 -68.31 -15.32 46.91
C ALA A 138 -67.13 -14.35 47.10
N TYR A 139 -65.94 -14.70 46.60
CA TYR A 139 -64.80 -13.80 46.51
C TYR A 139 -64.53 -13.35 45.07
N LEU A 140 -64.16 -12.07 44.91
CA LEU A 140 -63.70 -11.54 43.62
C LEU A 140 -62.45 -12.30 43.16
N PRO A 141 -62.27 -12.54 41.85
CA PRO A 141 -61.10 -13.21 41.31
C PRO A 141 -59.87 -12.31 41.28
N GLU A 142 -59.52 -11.70 42.42
CA GLU A 142 -58.29 -10.95 42.57
C GLU A 142 -57.08 -11.89 42.51
N ILE A 143 -56.02 -11.46 41.83
CA ILE A 143 -54.77 -12.21 41.75
C ILE A 143 -54.06 -12.16 43.11
N ASP A 144 -53.75 -13.33 43.66
CA ASP A 144 -52.97 -13.50 44.90
C ASP A 144 -51.48 -13.64 44.58
N SER A 145 -51.14 -14.49 43.61
CA SER A 145 -49.78 -14.63 43.10
C SER A 145 -49.75 -14.77 41.58
N PHE A 146 -48.76 -14.12 40.98
CA PHE A 146 -48.50 -14.20 39.55
C PHE A 146 -47.05 -14.68 39.38
N VAL A 147 -46.88 -15.89 38.88
CA VAL A 147 -45.57 -16.54 38.78
C VAL A 147 -45.25 -16.84 37.33
N ALA A 148 -44.03 -16.47 36.90
CA ALA A 148 -43.47 -16.88 35.63
C ALA A 148 -42.65 -18.16 35.80
N ILE A 149 -42.83 -19.12 34.89
CA ILE A 149 -42.24 -20.45 34.96
C ILE A 149 -41.48 -20.72 33.65
N PRO A 150 -40.21 -21.14 33.72
CA PRO A 150 -39.44 -21.52 32.55
C PRO A 150 -40.01 -22.80 31.90
N PRO A 151 -39.82 -23.00 30.59
CA PRO A 151 -40.23 -24.23 29.91
C PRO A 151 -39.45 -25.44 30.45
N ALA A 152 -40.12 -26.59 30.61
CA ALA A 152 -39.50 -27.81 31.13
C ALA A 152 -38.34 -28.28 30.23
N SER A 153 -37.12 -28.38 30.76
CA SER A 153 -35.98 -28.93 30.04
C SER A 153 -36.04 -30.46 30.01
N ASN A 154 -36.03 -31.06 28.82
CA ASN A 154 -35.80 -32.51 28.65
C ASN A 154 -34.40 -32.87 29.18
N ALA A 155 -34.33 -33.38 30.41
CA ALA A 155 -33.10 -33.86 31.02
C ALA A 155 -32.73 -35.24 30.45
N ALA A 156 -31.84 -35.26 29.45
CA ALA A 156 -31.08 -36.45 29.10
C ALA A 156 -29.81 -36.53 29.96
N ALA A 157 -29.68 -37.65 30.66
CA ALA A 157 -28.62 -37.94 31.61
C ALA A 157 -27.22 -37.91 30.98
N THR A 158 -26.25 -37.31 31.70
CA THR A 158 -24.85 -37.78 31.69
C THR A 158 -24.27 -37.70 33.10
N THR A 159 -23.72 -38.83 33.54
CA THR A 159 -23.12 -39.11 34.84
C THR A 159 -21.61 -38.87 34.82
N ARG A 160 -21.05 -38.09 35.77
CA ARG A 160 -19.70 -38.29 36.35
C ARG A 160 -19.54 -37.54 37.70
N PRO A 161 -18.65 -37.98 38.62
CA PRO A 161 -18.68 -37.69 40.06
C PRO A 161 -17.90 -36.42 40.47
N PRO A 162 -17.92 -36.04 41.77
CA PRO A 162 -17.75 -34.65 42.20
C PRO A 162 -16.29 -34.26 42.45
N SER A 163 -15.91 -33.05 42.01
CA SER A 163 -14.78 -32.33 42.59
C SER A 163 -15.29 -31.30 43.58
N LYS A 164 -14.85 -31.43 44.84
CA LYS A 164 -15.11 -30.48 45.92
C LYS A 164 -14.63 -29.07 45.54
N ASN A 165 -15.54 -28.11 45.55
CA ASN A 165 -15.28 -26.82 46.18
C ASN A 165 -16.58 -26.18 46.64
N LYS A 166 -16.64 -25.86 47.93
CA LYS A 166 -17.73 -25.13 48.57
C LYS A 166 -17.63 -23.66 48.18
N THR A 167 -18.54 -23.23 47.32
CA THR A 167 -19.11 -21.88 47.34
C THR A 167 -20.59 -22.03 47.01
N ASN A 168 -21.44 -21.43 47.83
CA ASN A 168 -22.90 -21.50 47.78
C ASN A 168 -23.42 -21.37 46.34
N LEU A 169 -24.00 -22.43 45.78
CA LEU A 169 -24.76 -22.37 44.55
C LEU A 169 -26.06 -21.60 44.83
N ASN A 170 -26.14 -20.37 44.32
CA ASN A 170 -27.43 -19.80 43.93
C ASN A 170 -28.03 -20.71 42.84
N PRO A 171 -29.36 -20.93 42.81
CA PRO A 171 -29.99 -21.62 41.69
C PRO A 171 -29.60 -20.91 40.40
N SER A 172 -29.13 -21.67 39.42
CA SER A 172 -28.67 -21.16 38.12
C SER A 172 -29.75 -20.27 37.50
N ILE A 173 -29.52 -18.96 37.44
CA ILE A 173 -30.45 -18.04 36.79
C ILE A 173 -30.57 -18.45 35.31
N VAL A 174 -31.79 -18.76 34.88
CA VAL A 174 -32.10 -19.15 33.50
C VAL A 174 -32.41 -17.90 32.70
N ALA A 175 -31.57 -17.57 31.72
CA ALA A 175 -31.82 -16.49 30.77
C ALA A 175 -32.58 -17.03 29.55
N LEU A 176 -33.76 -16.46 29.27
CA LEU A 176 -34.59 -16.82 28.13
C LEU A 176 -34.48 -15.76 27.03
N GLY A 177 -34.06 -16.21 25.85
CA GLY A 177 -33.86 -15.37 24.67
C GLY A 177 -35.07 -15.35 23.73
N ILE A 178 -34.90 -14.64 22.61
CA ILE A 178 -35.88 -14.47 21.54
C ILE A 178 -36.43 -15.83 21.08
N GLY A 179 -37.75 -15.93 20.96
CA GLY A 179 -38.44 -17.16 20.57
C GLY A 179 -38.69 -18.15 21.71
N SER A 180 -38.15 -17.90 22.91
CA SER A 180 -38.43 -18.74 24.09
C SER A 180 -39.83 -18.47 24.62
N PRO A 181 -40.68 -19.51 24.79
CA PRO A 181 -41.96 -19.35 25.46
C PRO A 181 -41.75 -19.21 26.97
N VAL A 182 -42.46 -18.25 27.57
CA VAL A 182 -42.55 -18.04 29.01
C VAL A 182 -43.96 -18.40 29.42
N ASN A 183 -44.09 -19.38 30.31
CA ASN A 183 -45.38 -19.78 30.85
C ASN A 183 -45.65 -19.00 32.12
N PHE A 184 -46.91 -18.61 32.31
CA PHE A 184 -47.34 -17.89 33.48
C PHE A 184 -48.45 -18.67 34.18
N ILE A 185 -48.35 -18.75 35.50
CA ILE A 185 -49.38 -19.33 36.37
C ILE A 185 -49.84 -18.23 37.32
N VAL A 186 -51.16 -18.07 37.37
CA VAL A 186 -51.83 -17.06 38.18
C VAL A 186 -52.70 -17.78 39.21
N SER A 187 -52.42 -17.57 40.49
CA SER A 187 -53.32 -17.98 41.57
C SER A 187 -54.20 -16.81 41.96
N SER A 188 -55.51 -17.02 42.01
CA SER A 188 -56.42 -16.04 42.60
C SER A 188 -56.51 -16.23 44.13
N LYS A 189 -56.96 -15.19 44.83
CA LYS A 189 -57.27 -15.27 46.28
C LYS A 189 -58.40 -16.25 46.58
N SER A 190 -59.36 -16.37 45.64
CA SER A 190 -60.44 -17.37 45.67
C SER A 190 -59.96 -18.81 45.37
N LYS A 191 -58.69 -19.00 45.00
CA LYS A 191 -58.11 -20.29 44.58
C LYS A 191 -58.78 -20.95 43.36
N HIS A 192 -59.64 -20.22 42.67
CA HIS A 192 -60.34 -20.68 41.48
C HIS A 192 -59.63 -20.26 40.18
N ALA A 193 -59.94 -20.98 39.10
CA ALA A 193 -59.37 -20.70 37.79
C ALA A 193 -59.90 -19.38 37.22
N VAL A 194 -59.00 -18.54 36.68
CA VAL A 194 -59.33 -17.24 36.09
C VAL A 194 -58.92 -17.15 34.61
N SER A 195 -59.67 -16.41 33.80
CA SER A 195 -59.38 -16.15 32.38
C SER A 195 -59.50 -14.66 32.09
N GLY A 196 -58.72 -14.12 31.15
CA GLY A 196 -58.71 -12.67 30.91
C GLY A 196 -57.52 -12.18 30.10
N THR A 197 -57.24 -10.87 30.17
CA THR A 197 -56.08 -10.26 29.49
C THR A 197 -55.23 -9.46 30.48
N CYS A 198 -53.91 -9.59 30.32
CA CYS A 198 -52.91 -8.94 31.15
C CYS A 198 -51.91 -8.18 30.28
N LEU A 199 -51.62 -6.93 30.62
CA LEU A 199 -50.51 -6.17 30.04
C LEU A 199 -49.26 -6.36 30.91
N LEU A 200 -48.17 -6.84 30.30
CA LEU A 200 -46.88 -7.03 30.95
C LEU A 200 -45.95 -5.86 30.65
N GLN A 201 -45.35 -5.26 31.68
CA GLN A 201 -44.39 -4.16 31.55
C GLN A 201 -43.03 -4.58 32.11
N PRO A 202 -41.90 -4.11 31.52
CA PRO A 202 -41.76 -3.08 30.47
C PRO A 202 -41.92 -3.55 29.00
N GLN A 203 -42.17 -4.84 28.74
CA GLN A 203 -42.32 -5.39 27.38
C GLN A 203 -43.52 -4.85 26.58
N ASN A 204 -44.53 -4.31 27.26
CA ASN A 204 -45.78 -3.82 26.68
C ASN A 204 -46.52 -4.89 25.83
N GLN A 205 -46.40 -6.16 26.23
CA GLN A 205 -47.05 -7.30 25.58
C GLN A 205 -48.34 -7.69 26.31
N VAL A 206 -49.35 -8.08 25.52
CA VAL A 206 -50.65 -8.55 26.04
C VAL A 206 -50.62 -10.08 26.15
N LEU A 207 -50.77 -10.58 27.38
CA LEU A 207 -50.93 -11.99 27.73
C LEU A 207 -52.42 -12.32 27.83
N SER A 208 -52.88 -13.34 27.10
CA SER A 208 -54.21 -13.93 27.29
C SER A 208 -54.12 -15.08 28.30
N LEU A 209 -54.95 -15.02 29.35
CA LEU A 209 -55.09 -16.06 30.36
C LEU A 209 -56.29 -16.95 30.05
N SER A 210 -56.08 -18.26 30.08
CA SER A 210 -57.11 -19.29 30.03
C SER A 210 -56.88 -20.28 31.17
N ALA A 211 -57.88 -20.45 32.03
CA ALA A 211 -57.81 -21.35 33.19
C ALA A 211 -56.55 -21.15 34.06
N SER A 212 -56.30 -19.91 34.50
CA SER A 212 -55.17 -19.50 35.34
C SER A 212 -53.78 -19.65 34.73
N THR A 213 -53.70 -19.94 33.43
CA THR A 213 -52.44 -20.10 32.72
C THR A 213 -52.40 -19.24 31.47
N GLY A 214 -51.22 -18.80 31.07
CA GLY A 214 -51.01 -18.11 29.81
C GLY A 214 -49.56 -18.22 29.37
N GLN A 215 -49.30 -17.89 28.10
CA GLN A 215 -47.98 -17.99 27.51
C GLN A 215 -47.69 -16.74 26.66
N VAL A 216 -46.48 -16.22 26.78
CA VAL A 216 -45.92 -15.19 25.90
C VAL A 216 -44.57 -15.67 25.38
N VAL A 217 -44.19 -15.20 24.19
CA VAL A 217 -42.88 -15.48 23.59
C VAL A 217 -42.04 -14.21 23.62
N VAL A 218 -40.78 -14.33 24.02
CA VAL A 218 -39.82 -13.22 23.99
C VAL A 218 -39.62 -12.77 22.53
N ARG A 219 -39.84 -11.50 22.22
CA ARG A 219 -39.69 -10.93 20.87
C ARG A 219 -38.35 -10.22 20.73
N ALA A 220 -37.84 -10.16 19.50
CA ALA A 220 -36.67 -9.37 19.18
C ALA A 220 -36.95 -7.88 19.45
N GLY A 221 -36.07 -7.21 20.21
CA GLY A 221 -36.23 -5.81 20.60
C GLY A 221 -36.91 -5.61 21.96
N ASP A 222 -37.39 -6.66 22.62
CA ASP A 222 -37.83 -6.57 24.01
C ASP A 222 -36.64 -6.19 24.92
N PRO A 223 -36.83 -5.30 25.92
CA PRO A 223 -35.75 -4.89 26.82
C PRO A 223 -35.30 -6.03 27.74
N TYR A 224 -34.07 -5.93 28.26
CA TYR A 224 -33.60 -6.82 29.33
C TYR A 224 -34.43 -6.62 30.60
N ILE A 225 -35.00 -7.70 31.12
CA ILE A 225 -35.77 -7.74 32.37
C ILE A 225 -35.03 -8.64 33.36
N GLY A 226 -34.58 -8.04 34.46
CA GLY A 226 -33.95 -8.75 35.58
C GLY A 226 -34.94 -9.57 36.41
N VAL A 227 -34.42 -10.34 37.36
CA VAL A 227 -35.23 -11.16 38.26
C VAL A 227 -36.22 -10.27 39.03
N ASP A 228 -37.49 -10.64 38.97
CA ASP A 228 -38.64 -10.01 39.65
C ASP A 228 -38.86 -8.53 39.28
N ALA A 229 -38.36 -8.12 38.11
CA ALA A 229 -38.48 -6.76 37.59
C ALA A 229 -39.73 -6.54 36.70
N MET A 230 -40.50 -7.59 36.40
CA MET A 230 -41.70 -7.51 35.58
C MET A 230 -42.93 -7.13 36.41
N THR A 231 -43.78 -6.26 35.86
CA THR A 231 -45.07 -5.89 36.43
C THR A 231 -46.21 -6.30 35.51
N TYR A 232 -47.40 -6.48 36.07
CA TYR A 232 -48.62 -6.82 35.34
C TYR A 232 -49.76 -5.85 35.68
N SER A 233 -50.65 -5.65 34.72
CA SER A 233 -51.98 -5.04 34.89
C SER A 233 -53.01 -5.88 34.15
N CYS A 234 -53.95 -6.49 34.88
CA CYS A 234 -54.82 -7.54 34.37
C CYS A 234 -56.29 -7.25 34.59
N ASN A 235 -57.12 -7.57 33.59
CA ASN A 235 -58.55 -7.75 33.73
C ASN A 235 -58.86 -9.25 33.65
N VAL A 236 -59.27 -9.83 34.77
CA VAL A 236 -59.54 -11.27 34.90
C VAL A 236 -61.00 -11.53 35.21
N THR A 237 -61.48 -12.70 34.80
CA THR A 237 -62.81 -13.22 35.01
C THR A 237 -62.73 -14.65 35.54
N ASP A 238 -63.53 -15.03 36.53
CA ASP A 238 -63.62 -16.43 36.97
C ASP A 238 -64.58 -17.25 36.09
N VAL A 239 -64.68 -18.55 36.39
CA VAL A 239 -65.60 -19.48 35.72
C VAL A 239 -67.08 -19.16 35.96
N ALA A 240 -67.41 -18.36 36.97
CA ALA A 240 -68.77 -17.89 37.25
C ALA A 240 -69.09 -16.57 36.51
N GLY A 241 -68.11 -15.96 35.83
CA GLY A 241 -68.25 -14.74 35.06
C GLY A 241 -68.01 -13.45 35.84
N ASN A 242 -67.57 -13.52 37.11
CA ASN A 242 -67.24 -12.33 37.90
C ASN A 242 -65.93 -11.73 37.38
N SER A 243 -65.83 -10.39 37.28
CA SER A 243 -64.63 -9.71 36.81
C SER A 243 -63.91 -8.93 37.91
N ALA A 244 -62.57 -8.89 37.84
CA ALA A 244 -61.73 -8.09 38.73
C ALA A 244 -60.54 -7.50 37.97
N HIS A 245 -60.10 -6.32 38.41
CA HIS A 245 -58.87 -5.69 37.94
C HIS A 245 -57.76 -5.87 38.99
N SER A 246 -56.56 -6.22 38.57
CA SER A 246 -55.42 -6.43 39.47
C SER A 246 -54.11 -5.99 38.83
N GLU A 247 -53.29 -5.30 39.62
CA GLU A 247 -51.94 -4.88 39.23
C GLU A 247 -50.93 -5.33 40.29
N GLY A 248 -49.71 -5.65 39.87
CA GLY A 248 -48.69 -6.15 40.78
C GLY A 248 -47.37 -6.51 40.10
N ARG A 249 -46.54 -7.26 40.82
CA ARG A 249 -45.26 -7.79 40.31
C ARG A 249 -45.38 -9.26 39.96
N VAL A 250 -44.72 -9.65 38.88
CA VAL A 250 -44.59 -11.05 38.50
C VAL A 250 -43.37 -11.64 39.19
N LEU A 251 -43.58 -12.72 39.94
CA LEU A 251 -42.53 -13.49 40.61
C LEU A 251 -41.88 -14.44 39.62
N SER A 252 -40.57 -14.38 39.51
CA SER A 252 -39.76 -15.12 38.53
C SER A 252 -38.58 -15.86 39.15
N HIS A 253 -38.16 -15.49 40.36
CA HIS A 253 -37.22 -16.14 41.33
C HIS A 253 -35.87 -16.69 40.84
N SER A 254 -35.66 -16.88 39.54
CA SER A 254 -34.45 -17.46 38.91
C SER A 254 -34.49 -17.37 37.39
N MET A 255 -35.27 -16.45 36.83
CA MET A 255 -35.45 -16.29 35.39
C MET A 255 -35.22 -14.83 34.99
N VAL A 256 -34.48 -14.61 33.91
CA VAL A 256 -34.32 -13.29 33.26
C VAL A 256 -34.76 -13.38 31.81
N LEU A 257 -35.35 -12.31 31.29
CA LEU A 257 -35.78 -12.23 29.88
C LEU A 257 -34.90 -11.23 29.17
N ASP A 258 -34.38 -11.61 28.01
CA ASP A 258 -33.50 -10.75 27.22
C ASP A 258 -33.85 -10.87 25.72
N GLY A 259 -34.49 -9.82 25.19
CA GLY A 259 -34.80 -9.68 23.76
C GLY A 259 -33.74 -8.91 22.98
N THR A 260 -32.59 -8.58 23.60
CA THR A 260 -31.51 -7.83 22.96
C THR A 260 -30.57 -8.74 22.15
N LEU A 261 -30.05 -8.22 21.04
CA LEU A 261 -29.07 -8.91 20.21
C LEU A 261 -27.65 -8.52 20.65
N PRO A 262 -26.68 -9.47 20.67
CA PRO A 262 -25.30 -9.17 21.00
C PRO A 262 -24.57 -8.50 19.83
N VAL A 263 -24.66 -7.18 19.72
CA VAL A 263 -24.14 -6.41 18.56
C VAL A 263 -22.76 -5.81 18.83
N ILE A 264 -21.84 -5.98 17.86
CA ILE A 264 -20.54 -5.29 17.81
C ILE A 264 -20.68 -4.03 16.95
N GLU A 265 -20.21 -2.89 17.47
CA GLU A 265 -20.26 -1.59 16.81
C GLU A 265 -19.13 -1.46 15.78
N SER A 266 -17.90 -1.82 16.14
CA SER A 266 -16.71 -1.67 15.30
C SER A 266 -15.54 -2.51 15.78
N VAL A 267 -14.53 -2.67 14.92
CA VAL A 267 -13.19 -3.11 15.29
C VAL A 267 -12.41 -1.88 15.79
N PHE A 268 -12.04 -1.89 17.06
CA PHE A 268 -11.36 -0.77 17.72
C PHE A 268 -9.89 -0.68 17.35
N MET A 269 -9.19 -1.83 17.29
CA MET A 269 -7.78 -1.90 16.90
C MET A 269 -7.41 -3.30 16.38
N ALA A 270 -6.43 -3.34 15.49
CA ALA A 270 -5.78 -4.55 15.00
C ALA A 270 -4.26 -4.38 15.09
N PHE A 271 -3.56 -5.32 15.72
CA PHE A 271 -2.09 -5.31 15.82
C PHE A 271 -1.53 -6.72 15.72
N SER A 272 -0.26 -6.84 15.37
CA SER A 272 0.45 -8.12 15.31
C SER A 272 1.61 -8.14 16.31
N SER A 273 1.94 -9.33 16.83
CA SER A 273 3.15 -9.55 17.63
C SER A 273 4.44 -9.25 16.86
N GLU A 274 4.42 -9.42 15.54
CA GLU A 274 5.53 -9.14 14.63
C GLU A 274 5.01 -8.46 13.34
N THR A 275 5.81 -7.58 12.75
CA THR A 275 5.45 -6.87 11.51
C THR A 275 6.59 -6.99 10.49
N PRO A 276 6.41 -7.69 9.35
CA PRO A 276 5.19 -8.39 8.91
C PRO A 276 4.86 -9.62 9.78
N ALA A 277 3.58 -9.97 9.83
CA ALA A 277 3.09 -11.11 10.61
C ALA A 277 3.40 -12.40 9.84
N LYS A 278 4.41 -13.14 10.28
CA LYS A 278 4.83 -14.44 9.72
C LYS A 278 4.11 -15.62 10.38
N ILE A 279 4.24 -16.83 9.83
CA ILE A 279 3.78 -18.08 10.46
C ILE A 279 4.24 -18.15 11.93
N GLY A 280 3.30 -18.39 12.84
CA GLY A 280 3.50 -18.39 14.29
C GLY A 280 3.24 -17.04 14.98
N SER A 281 3.08 -15.95 14.23
CA SER A 281 2.72 -14.62 14.79
C SER A 281 1.28 -14.62 15.30
N MET A 282 1.01 -13.79 16.30
CA MET A 282 -0.34 -13.60 16.86
C MET A 282 -0.90 -12.24 16.43
N VAL A 283 -2.00 -12.26 15.70
CA VAL A 283 -2.77 -11.08 15.30
C VAL A 283 -3.89 -10.84 16.33
N THR A 284 -3.70 -9.73 17.04
CA THR A 284 -4.53 -9.00 18.01
C THR A 284 -5.75 -8.23 17.49
N LEU A 285 -6.97 -8.78 17.40
CA LEU A 285 -8.17 -7.98 17.08
C LEU A 285 -8.94 -7.59 18.35
N THR A 286 -9.26 -6.30 18.51
CA THR A 286 -10.12 -5.81 19.59
C THR A 286 -11.44 -5.28 19.02
N LEU A 287 -12.56 -5.89 19.40
CA LEU A 287 -13.92 -5.58 18.99
C LEU A 287 -14.62 -4.78 20.09
N LYS A 288 -15.39 -3.76 19.72
CA LYS A 288 -16.16 -2.93 20.65
C LYS A 288 -17.65 -3.25 20.55
N ALA A 289 -18.25 -3.69 21.65
CA ALA A 289 -19.70 -3.91 21.74
C ALA A 289 -20.50 -2.61 21.78
N GLN A 290 -21.68 -2.64 21.18
CA GLN A 290 -22.61 -1.52 21.22
C GLN A 290 -22.97 -1.18 22.68
N ASN A 291 -22.90 0.10 23.05
CA ASN A 291 -23.13 0.58 24.41
C ASN A 291 -22.25 -0.07 25.50
N LEU A 292 -21.07 -0.61 25.14
CA LEU A 292 -20.13 -1.24 26.08
C LEU A 292 -20.73 -2.40 26.88
N THR A 293 -21.60 -3.17 26.24
CA THR A 293 -22.30 -4.33 26.81
C THR A 293 -21.36 -5.53 27.00
N SER A 294 -21.39 -6.12 28.19
CA SER A 294 -20.54 -7.25 28.63
C SER A 294 -21.28 -8.59 28.56
N GLY A 295 -20.55 -9.71 28.58
CA GLY A 295 -21.13 -11.06 28.66
C GLY A 295 -21.52 -11.69 27.32
N TYR A 296 -20.96 -11.21 26.20
CA TYR A 296 -21.03 -11.92 24.93
C TYR A 296 -20.01 -13.05 24.90
N SER A 297 -20.43 -14.15 24.30
CA SER A 297 -19.61 -15.34 24.07
C SER A 297 -19.77 -15.75 22.61
N GLY A 298 -18.83 -16.52 22.09
CA GLY A 298 -18.93 -16.98 20.72
C GLY A 298 -17.59 -17.12 20.06
N ASN A 299 -17.64 -17.33 18.75
CA ASN A 299 -16.49 -17.71 17.98
C ASN A 299 -16.39 -16.83 16.74
N CYS A 300 -15.18 -16.47 16.36
CA CYS A 300 -14.89 -15.70 15.17
C CYS A 300 -14.09 -16.52 14.16
N SER A 301 -14.22 -16.17 12.89
CA SER A 301 -13.26 -16.51 11.86
C SER A 301 -12.57 -15.22 11.43
N VAL A 302 -11.24 -15.28 11.34
CA VAL A 302 -10.40 -14.16 10.92
C VAL A 302 -9.58 -14.69 9.76
N ASN A 303 -9.61 -13.99 8.63
CA ASN A 303 -8.91 -14.44 7.42
C ASN A 303 -9.35 -15.83 6.90
N GLY A 304 -10.60 -16.24 7.20
CA GLY A 304 -11.10 -17.59 6.93
C GLY A 304 -10.66 -18.65 7.95
N VAL A 305 -9.85 -18.29 8.94
CA VAL A 305 -9.35 -19.18 10.00
C VAL A 305 -10.23 -19.06 11.24
N GLY A 306 -10.81 -20.17 11.66
CA GLY A 306 -11.64 -20.28 12.85
C GLY A 306 -12.18 -21.69 13.06
N PRO A 307 -12.91 -21.95 14.16
CA PRO A 307 -13.41 -20.98 15.13
C PRO A 307 -12.36 -20.51 16.17
N LEU A 308 -12.18 -19.20 16.28
CA LEU A 308 -11.36 -18.52 17.30
C LEU A 308 -12.24 -18.04 18.45
N GLU A 309 -11.78 -18.22 19.69
CA GLU A 309 -12.56 -17.84 20.88
C GLU A 309 -12.62 -16.32 21.05
N LEU A 310 -13.81 -15.81 21.37
CA LEU A 310 -14.04 -14.42 21.74
C LEU A 310 -13.85 -14.24 23.26
N ALA A 311 -12.83 -13.49 23.66
CA ALA A 311 -12.52 -13.26 25.08
C ALA A 311 -12.83 -11.83 25.51
N GLU A 312 -13.66 -11.64 26.54
CA GLU A 312 -13.92 -10.31 27.11
C GLU A 312 -12.73 -9.81 27.94
N GLN A 313 -12.40 -8.52 27.82
CA GLN A 313 -11.36 -7.87 28.64
C GLN A 313 -11.84 -7.63 30.09
N THR A 314 -10.96 -7.88 31.07
CA THR A 314 -11.30 -7.82 32.50
C THR A 314 -11.34 -6.39 33.09
N GLU A 315 -12.19 -6.25 34.13
CA GLU A 315 -12.45 -5.16 35.10
C GLU A 315 -12.47 -3.68 34.65
N ASP A 316 -11.52 -3.18 33.86
CA ASP A 316 -11.43 -1.76 33.48
C ASP A 316 -11.92 -1.45 32.04
N LYS A 317 -12.25 -2.48 31.24
CA LYS A 317 -12.55 -2.38 29.80
C LYS A 317 -13.83 -3.14 29.39
N LYS A 318 -14.89 -3.01 30.18
CA LYS A 318 -16.19 -3.66 29.91
C LYS A 318 -16.69 -3.39 28.48
N GLY A 319 -17.14 -4.43 27.79
CA GLY A 319 -17.63 -4.34 26.41
C GLY A 319 -16.56 -4.28 25.32
N LEU A 320 -15.29 -4.51 25.66
CA LEU A 320 -14.23 -4.78 24.68
C LEU A 320 -13.89 -6.28 24.66
N TYR A 321 -13.87 -6.85 23.47
CA TYR A 321 -13.63 -8.28 23.24
C TYR A 321 -12.39 -8.48 22.36
N LEU A 322 -11.56 -9.45 22.69
CA LEU A 322 -10.40 -9.84 21.91
C LEU A 322 -10.70 -11.09 21.07
N VAL A 323 -10.11 -11.11 19.88
CA VAL A 323 -9.96 -12.30 19.06
C VAL A 323 -8.48 -12.43 18.71
N GLN A 324 -7.89 -13.56 19.08
CA GLN A 324 -6.49 -13.85 18.80
C GLN A 324 -6.41 -14.82 17.63
N TYR A 325 -5.86 -14.35 16.52
CA TYR A 325 -5.62 -15.14 15.32
C TYR A 325 -4.14 -15.51 15.25
N HIS A 326 -3.83 -16.81 15.30
CA HIS A 326 -2.48 -17.32 15.08
C HIS A 326 -2.29 -17.61 13.60
N VAL A 327 -1.29 -16.96 12.99
CA VAL A 327 -0.96 -17.16 11.58
C VAL A 327 -0.41 -18.58 11.41
N GLY A 328 -1.18 -19.43 10.73
CA GLY A 328 -0.82 -20.79 10.38
C GLY A 328 -0.21 -20.88 8.99
N SER A 329 0.40 -22.04 8.70
CA SER A 329 0.87 -22.34 7.34
C SER A 329 -0.32 -22.59 6.41
N GLY A 330 -0.40 -21.86 5.30
CA GLY A 330 -1.46 -21.99 4.29
C GLY A 330 -2.69 -21.11 4.52
N ASP A 331 -2.63 -20.18 5.49
CA ASP A 331 -3.64 -19.12 5.57
C ASP A 331 -3.47 -18.13 4.39
N HIS A 332 -4.46 -17.28 4.16
CA HIS A 332 -4.39 -16.31 3.05
C HIS A 332 -3.44 -15.15 3.35
N ASP A 333 -2.57 -14.82 2.40
CA ASP A 333 -1.70 -13.65 2.53
C ASP A 333 -2.51 -12.35 2.44
N VAL A 334 -2.13 -11.35 3.23
CA VAL A 334 -2.76 -10.02 3.23
C VAL A 334 -1.67 -8.97 3.10
N GLY A 335 -1.73 -8.16 2.04
CA GLY A 335 -0.76 -7.08 1.79
C GLY A 335 -0.97 -5.85 2.69
N ILE A 336 0.02 -4.95 2.70
CA ILE A 336 -0.08 -3.66 3.40
C ILE A 336 -1.24 -2.85 2.81
N ASN A 337 -2.09 -2.24 3.65
CA ASN A 337 -3.30 -1.51 3.28
C ASN A 337 -4.40 -2.35 2.61
N GLN A 338 -4.27 -3.69 2.61
CA GLN A 338 -5.36 -4.58 2.24
C GLN A 338 -6.25 -4.88 3.47
N THR A 339 -7.41 -5.46 3.20
CA THR A 339 -8.44 -5.68 4.24
C THR A 339 -8.45 -7.12 4.71
N LEU A 340 -8.44 -7.32 6.02
CA LEU A 340 -8.58 -8.60 6.70
C LEU A 340 -10.08 -8.91 6.94
N PRO A 341 -10.66 -9.95 6.33
CA PRO A 341 -12.05 -10.33 6.59
C PRO A 341 -12.20 -10.92 7.99
N VAL A 342 -13.23 -10.46 8.72
CA VAL A 342 -13.56 -10.92 10.07
C VAL A 342 -15.05 -11.21 10.15
N GLU A 343 -15.39 -12.43 10.54
CA GLU A 343 -16.77 -12.85 10.78
C GLU A 343 -16.90 -13.42 12.19
N CYS A 344 -17.81 -12.89 13.00
CA CYS A 344 -18.02 -13.32 14.38
C CYS A 344 -19.46 -13.75 14.61
N LYS A 345 -19.63 -14.97 15.14
CA LYS A 345 -20.91 -15.45 15.66
C LYS A 345 -20.96 -15.20 17.16
N LEU A 346 -21.80 -14.26 17.55
CA LEU A 346 -21.94 -13.77 18.92
C LEU A 346 -23.19 -14.33 19.56
N VAL A 347 -23.10 -14.66 20.85
CA VAL A 347 -24.17 -15.24 21.66
C VAL A 347 -24.17 -14.58 23.03
N ASN A 348 -25.30 -14.02 23.46
CA ASN A 348 -25.45 -13.51 24.83
C ASN A 348 -25.84 -14.62 25.83
N ALA A 349 -25.93 -14.29 27.11
CA ALA A 349 -26.34 -15.24 28.16
C ALA A 349 -27.71 -15.91 27.90
N ALA A 350 -28.61 -15.24 27.16
CA ALA A 350 -29.94 -15.73 26.80
C ALA A 350 -29.96 -16.58 25.51
N LYS A 351 -28.79 -16.87 24.93
CA LYS A 351 -28.59 -17.63 23.68
C LYS A 351 -29.11 -16.94 22.40
N ASN A 352 -29.34 -15.63 22.44
CA ASN A 352 -29.60 -14.85 21.23
C ASN A 352 -28.33 -14.78 20.39
N ALA A 353 -28.42 -15.14 19.11
CA ALA A 353 -27.28 -15.15 18.20
C ALA A 353 -27.28 -13.96 17.24
N PHE A 354 -26.12 -13.36 17.01
CA PHE A 354 -25.90 -12.33 16.00
C PHE A 354 -24.65 -12.63 15.17
N MET A 355 -24.71 -12.39 13.87
CA MET A 355 -23.57 -12.55 12.96
C MET A 355 -23.02 -11.17 12.61
N TYR A 356 -21.80 -10.89 13.03
CA TYR A 356 -21.04 -9.69 12.65
C TYR A 356 -20.07 -10.04 11.53
N SER A 357 -20.00 -9.20 10.49
CA SER A 357 -19.07 -9.38 9.37
C SER A 357 -18.50 -8.03 8.93
N THR A 358 -17.18 -7.93 8.78
CA THR A 358 -16.50 -6.71 8.33
C THR A 358 -15.14 -7.02 7.68
N ALA A 359 -14.56 -6.04 7.01
CA ALA A 359 -13.23 -6.13 6.40
C ALA A 359 -12.34 -5.01 6.99
N VAL A 360 -11.32 -5.39 7.76
CA VAL A 360 -10.49 -4.47 8.55
C VAL A 360 -9.24 -4.08 7.76
N PRO A 361 -9.00 -2.80 7.43
CA PRO A 361 -7.76 -2.38 6.77
C PRO A 361 -6.57 -2.55 7.71
N LEU A 362 -5.52 -3.25 7.25
CA LEU A 362 -4.31 -3.48 8.03
C LEU A 362 -3.19 -2.49 7.65
N SER A 363 -2.45 -2.02 8.66
CA SER A 363 -1.23 -1.23 8.48
C SER A 363 0.05 -2.09 8.34
N PHE A 364 -0.10 -3.41 8.39
CA PHE A 364 0.97 -4.40 8.29
C PHE A 364 0.53 -5.56 7.38
N ALA A 365 1.48 -6.30 6.81
CA ALA A 365 1.21 -7.48 6.00
C ALA A 365 1.14 -8.77 6.85
N ILE A 366 0.38 -9.76 6.38
CA ILE A 366 0.33 -11.14 6.88
C ILE A 366 0.88 -12.05 5.77
N ASP A 367 1.91 -12.83 6.09
CA ASP A 367 2.54 -13.82 5.23
C ASP A 367 2.45 -15.19 5.91
N ALA A 368 1.58 -16.03 5.37
CA ALA A 368 1.19 -17.32 5.93
C ALA A 368 1.68 -18.50 5.09
N ASN A 369 2.43 -18.24 4.02
CA ASN A 369 2.92 -19.28 3.13
C ASN A 369 4.35 -19.70 3.50
N LEU A 370 4.59 -21.02 3.46
CA LEU A 370 5.94 -21.56 3.59
C LEU A 370 6.65 -21.35 2.25
N PRO A 371 7.92 -20.91 2.27
CA PRO A 371 8.70 -20.87 1.06
C PRO A 371 8.96 -22.30 0.57
N GLU A 372 8.43 -22.63 -0.60
CA GLU A 372 8.67 -23.92 -1.26
C GLU A 372 9.74 -23.72 -2.33
N ILE A 373 10.69 -24.66 -2.43
CA ILE A 373 11.63 -24.68 -3.55
C ILE A 373 10.89 -25.27 -4.77
N VAL A 374 10.51 -24.41 -5.71
CA VAL A 374 9.78 -24.78 -6.93
C VAL A 374 10.71 -25.46 -7.94
N SER A 375 11.95 -24.99 -8.06
CA SER A 375 12.93 -25.65 -8.93
C SER A 375 14.36 -25.36 -8.48
N THR A 376 15.26 -26.26 -8.85
CA THR A 376 16.70 -26.04 -8.72
C THR A 376 17.34 -26.18 -10.09
N LYS A 377 18.21 -25.25 -10.46
CA LYS A 377 18.90 -25.23 -11.75
C LYS A 377 20.37 -24.93 -11.54
N LEU A 378 21.26 -25.73 -12.13
CA LEU A 378 22.68 -25.38 -12.21
C LEU A 378 22.83 -24.21 -13.18
N LEU A 379 23.23 -23.04 -12.67
CA LEU A 379 23.43 -21.83 -13.47
C LEU A 379 24.80 -21.85 -14.13
N PHE A 380 25.80 -22.29 -13.38
CA PHE A 380 27.19 -22.12 -13.77
C PHE A 380 28.07 -23.19 -13.11
N SER A 381 29.03 -23.67 -13.87
CA SER A 381 30.23 -24.34 -13.35
C SER A 381 31.41 -23.55 -13.92
N SER A 382 32.38 -23.17 -13.09
CA SER A 382 33.57 -22.45 -13.56
C SER A 382 34.33 -23.22 -14.63
N ASP A 383 34.29 -24.55 -14.58
CA ASP A 383 34.98 -25.46 -15.48
C ASP A 383 34.05 -26.60 -15.92
N ASP A 384 34.23 -27.10 -17.15
CA ASP A 384 33.54 -28.30 -17.66
C ASP A 384 34.54 -29.23 -18.37
N PRO A 385 34.91 -30.40 -17.79
CA PRO A 385 34.40 -30.95 -16.53
C PRO A 385 34.95 -30.19 -15.32
N ALA A 386 34.12 -30.05 -14.28
CA ALA A 386 34.50 -29.41 -13.01
C ALA A 386 35.70 -30.11 -12.36
N GLN A 387 36.64 -29.31 -11.84
CA GLN A 387 37.86 -29.76 -11.17
C GLN A 387 37.85 -29.35 -9.68
N GLU A 388 38.88 -29.74 -8.94
CA GLU A 388 39.08 -29.29 -7.57
C GLU A 388 39.20 -27.75 -7.55
N GLU A 389 38.51 -27.08 -6.61
CA GLU A 389 38.31 -25.62 -6.54
C GLU A 389 37.34 -24.97 -7.55
N SER A 390 36.70 -25.73 -8.44
CA SER A 390 35.68 -25.18 -9.33
C SER A 390 34.47 -24.64 -8.55
N VAL A 391 33.98 -23.48 -8.95
CA VAL A 391 32.79 -22.85 -8.35
C VAL A 391 31.55 -23.30 -9.12
N ILE A 392 30.64 -23.97 -8.42
CA ILE A 392 29.36 -24.43 -8.96
C ILE A 392 28.26 -23.54 -8.37
N GLU A 393 27.56 -22.83 -9.24
CA GLU A 393 26.45 -21.97 -8.86
C GLU A 393 25.11 -22.65 -9.20
N ILE A 394 24.25 -22.75 -8.19
CA ILE A 394 22.96 -23.41 -8.30
C ILE A 394 21.88 -22.40 -7.91
N GLN A 395 20.99 -22.11 -8.85
CA GLN A 395 19.78 -21.35 -8.60
C GLN A 395 18.76 -22.22 -7.88
N ILE A 396 18.15 -21.66 -6.85
CA ILE A 396 17.01 -22.23 -6.15
C ILE A 396 15.87 -21.25 -6.34
N MET A 397 14.87 -21.63 -7.13
CA MET A 397 13.65 -20.87 -7.33
C MET A 397 12.66 -21.22 -6.22
N SER A 398 12.09 -20.23 -5.56
CA SER A 398 11.04 -20.43 -4.57
C SER A 398 9.66 -20.00 -5.04
N SER A 399 8.63 -20.48 -4.36
CA SER A 399 7.23 -20.16 -4.65
C SER A 399 6.83 -18.72 -4.34
N HIS A 400 7.63 -17.98 -3.55
CA HIS A 400 7.37 -16.58 -3.22
C HIS A 400 8.12 -15.65 -4.18
N GLU A 401 7.38 -14.85 -4.94
CA GLU A 401 7.92 -13.94 -5.97
C GLU A 401 8.31 -12.55 -5.45
N THR A 402 7.93 -12.18 -4.21
CA THR A 402 7.94 -10.76 -3.77
C THR A 402 8.88 -10.40 -2.63
N LEU A 403 9.45 -11.38 -1.91
CA LEU A 403 10.39 -11.16 -0.80
C LEU A 403 11.58 -12.13 -0.90
N PRO A 404 12.82 -11.66 -0.66
CA PRO A 404 13.99 -12.53 -0.67
C PRO A 404 13.87 -13.55 0.44
N LEU A 405 14.00 -14.83 0.09
CA LEU A 405 14.17 -15.92 1.04
C LEU A 405 15.36 -15.65 1.97
N ALA A 406 15.42 -16.31 3.12
CA ALA A 406 16.64 -16.37 3.92
C ALA A 406 16.85 -17.80 4.42
N VAL A 407 17.73 -18.57 3.77
CA VAL A 407 18.18 -19.87 4.31
C VAL A 407 19.22 -19.62 5.38
N HIS A 408 19.01 -20.27 6.53
CA HIS A 408 19.99 -20.28 7.60
C HIS A 408 21.30 -20.91 7.11
N LYS A 409 22.40 -20.16 7.24
CA LYS A 409 23.77 -20.46 6.73
C LYS A 409 24.33 -21.85 7.05
N GLU A 410 23.73 -22.59 7.97
CA GLU A 410 24.28 -23.81 8.55
C GLU A 410 23.65 -25.12 8.02
N THR A 411 22.62 -25.07 7.17
CA THR A 411 21.82 -26.27 6.86
C THR A 411 21.67 -26.61 5.38
N CYS A 412 22.32 -25.90 4.45
CA CYS A 412 22.26 -26.23 3.03
C CYS A 412 23.47 -27.08 2.61
N SER A 413 23.23 -28.32 2.17
CA SER A 413 24.26 -29.22 1.65
C SER A 413 23.89 -29.75 0.27
N ILE A 414 24.87 -29.80 -0.62
CA ILE A 414 24.73 -30.39 -1.96
C ILE A 414 25.73 -31.54 -2.03
N ASN A 415 25.25 -32.76 -2.29
CA ASN A 415 26.06 -33.99 -2.23
C ASN A 415 26.87 -34.13 -0.92
N ASN A 416 26.25 -33.82 0.24
CA ASN A 416 26.87 -33.83 1.57
C ASN A 416 28.03 -32.83 1.78
N VAL A 417 28.23 -31.87 0.88
CA VAL A 417 29.17 -30.75 1.06
C VAL A 417 28.41 -29.51 1.53
N SER A 418 28.88 -28.86 2.59
CA SER A 418 28.30 -27.62 3.11
C SER A 418 28.47 -26.50 2.09
N VAL A 419 27.38 -25.87 1.68
CA VAL A 419 27.39 -24.78 0.71
C VAL A 419 27.73 -23.46 1.40
N VAL A 420 28.68 -22.70 0.88
CA VAL A 420 28.89 -21.31 1.30
C VAL A 420 27.78 -20.47 0.69
N VAL A 421 26.75 -20.16 1.48
CA VAL A 421 25.63 -19.31 1.05
C VAL A 421 26.09 -17.84 1.02
N THR A 422 26.29 -17.28 -0.17
CA THR A 422 26.77 -15.89 -0.37
C THR A 422 25.64 -14.86 -0.33
N GLY A 423 24.37 -15.27 -0.41
CA GLY A 423 23.20 -14.39 -0.24
C GLY A 423 21.91 -15.00 -0.81
N PHE A 424 20.77 -14.44 -0.43
CA PHE A 424 19.48 -14.70 -1.06
C PHE A 424 19.09 -13.52 -1.94
N THR A 425 18.55 -13.83 -3.11
CA THR A 425 18.20 -12.82 -4.09
C THR A 425 16.74 -12.96 -4.48
N ASP A 426 15.96 -11.98 -4.08
CA ASP A 426 14.71 -11.54 -4.69
C ASP A 426 14.96 -11.14 -6.15
N GLU A 427 15.11 -12.13 -7.04
CA GLU A 427 15.30 -12.01 -8.49
C GLU A 427 16.17 -10.85 -9.04
N ASN A 428 17.02 -10.19 -8.24
CA ASN A 428 17.85 -9.08 -8.71
C ASN A 428 19.08 -8.74 -7.86
N THR A 429 19.27 -9.28 -6.65
CA THR A 429 20.15 -8.59 -5.68
C THR A 429 21.53 -9.18 -5.44
N LEU A 430 21.98 -10.22 -6.18
CA LEU A 430 23.42 -10.57 -6.18
C LEU A 430 24.23 -9.50 -6.92
N PHE A 431 23.58 -8.72 -7.79
CA PHE A 431 24.19 -7.65 -8.57
C PHE A 431 23.42 -6.30 -8.50
N ALA A 432 22.25 -6.26 -7.86
CA ALA A 432 21.59 -5.04 -7.42
C ALA A 432 21.55 -4.98 -5.89
N ARG A 433 22.71 -4.81 -5.25
CA ARG A 433 22.73 -4.46 -3.83
C ARG A 433 22.25 -3.01 -3.71
N GLU A 434 21.00 -2.85 -3.30
CA GLU A 434 20.38 -1.60 -2.83
C GLU A 434 20.87 -0.31 -3.52
N MET A 435 20.57 -0.17 -4.81
CA MET A 435 20.09 1.13 -5.28
C MET A 435 18.63 0.94 -5.68
N LYS A 436 17.74 0.71 -4.70
CA LYS A 436 16.48 1.43 -4.76
C LYS A 436 16.91 2.89 -4.78
N PRO A 437 16.77 3.65 -5.89
CA PRO A 437 16.70 5.08 -5.68
C PRO A 437 15.56 5.20 -4.68
N HIS A 438 15.81 5.78 -3.51
CA HIS A 438 14.73 6.46 -2.82
C HIS A 438 13.96 7.15 -3.94
N GLU A 439 12.72 6.72 -4.16
CA GLU A 439 11.76 7.44 -4.99
C GLU A 439 11.72 8.79 -4.31
N PHE A 440 12.59 9.69 -4.80
CA PHE A 440 12.86 10.96 -4.17
C PHE A 440 11.58 11.70 -4.40
N ASP A 441 10.69 11.65 -3.41
CA ASP A 441 9.54 12.50 -3.34
C ASP A 441 10.12 13.89 -3.06
N PRO A 442 10.24 14.74 -4.10
CA PRO A 442 10.91 16.03 -3.96
C PRO A 442 10.17 16.94 -2.98
N THR A 443 8.95 16.56 -2.57
CA THR A 443 8.13 17.26 -1.58
C THR A 443 8.43 16.84 -0.13
N LYS A 444 9.09 15.69 0.11
CA LYS A 444 9.36 15.15 1.47
C LYS A 444 10.84 15.02 1.83
N ASP A 445 11.73 14.73 0.87
CA ASP A 445 13.10 14.28 1.16
C ASP A 445 14.21 15.25 0.74
N PHE A 446 13.92 16.55 0.57
CA PHE A 446 14.95 17.53 0.13
C PHE A 446 16.20 17.56 1.03
N GLY A 447 16.06 17.17 2.31
CA GLY A 447 17.18 17.01 3.25
C GLY A 447 18.13 15.84 2.95
N GLY A 448 17.65 14.78 2.27
CA GLY A 448 18.45 13.62 1.84
C GLY A 448 19.05 13.75 0.44
N TYR A 449 18.76 14.84 -0.27
CA TYR A 449 19.30 15.10 -1.61
C TYR A 449 20.78 15.51 -1.56
N LEU A 450 21.20 16.21 -0.50
CA LEU A 450 22.60 16.56 -0.28
C LEU A 450 23.33 15.42 0.43
N PRO A 451 24.57 15.10 0.00
CA PRO A 451 25.37 14.06 0.65
C PRO A 451 25.64 14.40 2.12
N ASP A 452 25.84 13.37 2.96
CA ASP A 452 26.39 13.57 4.30
C ASP A 452 27.72 14.33 4.21
N LYS A 453 27.95 15.26 5.13
CA LYS A 453 29.12 16.14 5.13
C LYS A 453 30.43 15.35 5.17
N MET A 454 30.47 14.23 5.91
CA MET A 454 31.66 13.38 6.03
C MET A 454 31.92 12.60 4.74
N VAL A 455 30.85 12.09 4.12
CA VAL A 455 30.91 11.38 2.84
C VAL A 455 31.38 12.34 1.74
N PHE A 456 30.80 13.55 1.69
CA PHE A 456 31.22 14.63 0.79
C PHE A 456 32.69 15.02 0.99
N LEU A 457 33.13 15.20 2.23
CA LEU A 457 34.52 15.53 2.53
C LEU A 457 35.48 14.43 2.08
N SER A 458 35.14 13.17 2.34
CA SER A 458 35.93 12.00 1.93
C SER A 458 36.09 11.94 0.42
N PHE A 459 35.01 12.15 -0.32
CA PHE A 459 35.05 12.24 -1.77
C PHE A 459 35.89 13.43 -2.27
N VAL A 460 35.80 14.60 -1.64
CA VAL A 460 36.63 15.76 -2.00
C VAL A 460 38.12 15.45 -1.82
N ILE A 461 38.51 14.74 -0.75
CA ILE A 461 39.90 14.30 -0.55
C ILE A 461 40.33 13.36 -1.67
N VAL A 462 39.50 12.37 -2.02
CA VAL A 462 39.75 11.45 -3.13
C VAL A 462 39.85 12.19 -4.47
N ALA A 463 38.99 13.17 -4.71
CA ALA A 463 39.00 14.00 -5.92
C ALA A 463 40.29 14.84 -6.02
N VAL A 464 40.77 15.40 -4.91
CA VAL A 464 42.06 16.11 -4.87
C VAL A 464 43.23 15.15 -5.15
N ALA A 465 43.21 13.95 -4.56
CA ALA A 465 44.20 12.92 -4.84
C ALA A 465 44.17 12.50 -6.33
N SER A 466 42.98 12.27 -6.87
CA SER A 466 42.73 11.98 -8.29
C SER A 466 43.30 13.06 -9.21
N HIS A 467 43.11 14.33 -8.86
CA HIS A 467 43.73 15.45 -9.57
C HIS A 467 45.26 15.33 -9.59
N THR A 468 45.90 15.03 -8.46
CA THR A 468 47.36 14.88 -8.40
C THR A 468 47.89 13.65 -9.17
N ILE A 469 47.22 12.50 -9.05
CA ILE A 469 47.61 11.25 -9.73
C ILE A 469 47.48 11.40 -11.25
N SER A 470 46.49 12.15 -11.73
CA SER A 470 46.27 12.36 -13.17
C SER A 470 47.44 12.99 -13.92
N TYR A 471 48.31 13.75 -13.22
CA TYR A 471 49.50 14.34 -13.83
C TYR A 471 50.52 13.29 -14.26
N ALA A 472 50.44 12.05 -13.74
CA ALA A 472 51.27 10.93 -14.16
C ALA A 472 50.88 10.39 -15.56
N CYS A 473 49.60 10.46 -15.95
CA CYS A 473 49.09 9.85 -17.17
C CYS A 473 49.72 10.37 -18.48
N PRO A 474 49.95 11.70 -18.65
CA PRO A 474 50.62 12.21 -19.84
C PRO A 474 52.03 11.63 -20.05
N PHE A 475 52.77 11.27 -18.99
CA PHE A 475 54.10 10.67 -19.12
C PHE A 475 54.08 9.28 -19.78
N VAL A 476 52.96 8.57 -19.69
CA VAL A 476 52.73 7.28 -20.37
C VAL A 476 51.90 7.43 -21.66
N GLY A 477 51.71 8.66 -22.14
CA GLY A 477 50.99 8.96 -23.39
C GLY A 477 49.46 8.99 -23.25
N LEU A 478 48.90 8.83 -22.04
CA LEU A 478 47.45 8.81 -21.80
C LEU A 478 46.90 10.21 -21.42
N PRO A 479 45.64 10.55 -21.78
CA PRO A 479 44.99 11.79 -21.33
C PRO A 479 44.80 11.83 -19.82
N ARG A 480 44.78 13.00 -19.18
CA ARG A 480 44.58 13.14 -17.72
C ARG A 480 43.29 12.50 -17.21
N ILE A 481 42.23 12.53 -18.03
CA ILE A 481 40.93 11.94 -17.70
C ILE A 481 41.05 10.45 -17.35
N THR A 482 41.93 9.73 -18.04
CA THR A 482 42.18 8.30 -17.74
C THR A 482 42.69 8.10 -16.32
N GLY A 483 43.47 9.07 -15.79
CA GLY A 483 43.92 9.07 -14.41
C GLY A 483 42.80 9.34 -13.40
N TYR A 484 41.85 10.22 -13.75
CA TYR A 484 40.67 10.45 -12.89
C TYR A 484 39.82 9.19 -12.76
N LEU A 485 39.56 8.54 -13.90
CA LEU A 485 38.80 7.29 -13.95
C LEU A 485 39.53 6.17 -13.20
N ALA A 486 40.83 5.98 -13.46
CA ALA A 486 41.64 4.96 -12.81
C ALA A 486 41.71 5.17 -11.29
N THR A 487 41.85 6.42 -10.83
CA THR A 487 41.83 6.72 -9.39
C THR A 487 40.48 6.37 -8.79
N GLY A 488 39.37 6.72 -9.44
CA GLY A 488 38.03 6.33 -9.00
C GLY A 488 37.84 4.82 -8.89
N ILE A 489 38.30 4.06 -9.90
CA ILE A 489 38.27 2.59 -9.88
C ILE A 489 39.06 2.04 -8.68
N ILE A 490 40.26 2.58 -8.44
CA ILE A 490 41.14 2.14 -7.36
C ILE A 490 40.54 2.48 -5.99
N THR A 491 39.95 3.66 -5.82
CA THR A 491 39.36 4.07 -4.52
C THR A 491 37.95 3.53 -4.30
N GLY A 492 37.26 3.09 -5.35
CA GLY A 492 35.92 2.54 -5.30
C GLY A 492 35.78 1.21 -4.56
N PRO A 493 34.56 0.65 -4.52
CA PRO A 493 34.17 -0.46 -3.65
C PRO A 493 34.80 -1.81 -4.02
N PHE A 494 35.43 -1.92 -5.19
CA PHE A 494 35.99 -3.18 -5.68
C PHE A 494 37.49 -3.34 -5.41
N VAL A 495 38.25 -2.24 -5.35
CA VAL A 495 39.71 -2.29 -5.17
C VAL A 495 40.11 -1.92 -3.73
N LEU A 496 40.07 -0.64 -3.34
CA LEU A 496 40.45 -0.21 -1.99
C LEU A 496 39.27 -0.07 -1.02
N LYS A 497 38.03 -0.03 -1.50
CA LYS A 497 36.82 0.20 -0.66
C LYS A 497 36.88 1.49 0.17
N LEU A 498 37.54 2.53 -0.35
CA LEU A 498 37.59 3.84 0.30
C LEU A 498 36.31 4.64 0.09
N ILE A 499 35.64 4.40 -1.03
CA ILE A 499 34.28 4.88 -1.31
C ILE A 499 33.40 3.64 -1.46
N THR A 500 32.42 3.50 -0.60
CA THR A 500 31.46 2.39 -0.60
C THR A 500 30.31 2.61 -1.59
N THR A 501 29.57 1.55 -1.91
CA THR A 501 28.41 1.61 -2.80
C THR A 501 27.33 2.58 -2.30
N ASP A 502 27.09 2.61 -1.00
CA ASP A 502 26.06 3.43 -0.37
C ASP A 502 26.45 4.92 -0.44
N GLU A 503 27.73 5.22 -0.25
CA GLU A 503 28.29 6.56 -0.37
C GLU A 503 28.22 7.09 -1.81
N ILE A 504 28.42 6.22 -2.81
CA ILE A 504 28.22 6.58 -4.23
C ILE A 504 26.76 6.99 -4.47
N GLY A 505 25.80 6.28 -3.88
CA GLY A 505 24.38 6.64 -3.96
C GLY A 505 24.07 8.04 -3.41
N GLN A 506 24.73 8.43 -2.32
CA GLN A 506 24.60 9.77 -1.72
C GLN A 506 25.26 10.88 -2.55
N MET A 507 26.18 10.53 -3.46
CA MET A 507 26.91 11.49 -4.31
C MET A 507 26.15 11.94 -5.56
N ARG A 508 24.86 11.59 -5.68
CA ARG A 508 23.99 12.00 -6.79
C ARG A 508 24.02 13.50 -7.09
N PHE A 509 24.12 14.35 -6.05
CA PHE A 509 24.29 15.79 -6.21
C PHE A 509 25.50 16.16 -7.08
N VAL A 510 26.66 15.52 -6.85
CA VAL A 510 27.90 15.77 -7.61
C VAL A 510 27.72 15.36 -9.06
N ASP A 511 27.07 14.22 -9.29
CA ASP A 511 26.79 13.71 -10.63
C ASP A 511 25.85 14.65 -11.43
N GLU A 512 24.71 15.05 -10.86
CA GLU A 512 23.76 15.94 -11.54
C GLU A 512 24.32 17.33 -11.79
N VAL A 513 25.08 17.89 -10.84
CA VAL A 513 25.82 19.15 -11.02
C VAL A 513 26.81 19.04 -12.19
N ALA A 514 27.55 17.93 -12.25
CA ALA A 514 28.52 17.71 -13.31
C ALA A 514 27.86 17.52 -14.68
N LEU A 515 26.80 16.71 -14.76
CA LEU A 515 26.03 16.48 -15.98
C LEU A 515 25.38 17.78 -16.49
N ALA A 516 24.86 18.63 -15.60
CA ALA A 516 24.33 19.94 -15.96
C ALA A 516 25.39 20.85 -16.58
N TYR A 517 26.57 20.94 -15.95
CA TYR A 517 27.70 21.69 -16.51
C TYR A 517 28.15 21.11 -17.85
N ILE A 518 28.29 19.79 -17.96
CA ILE A 518 28.71 19.11 -19.19
C ILE A 518 27.74 19.40 -20.33
N GLY A 519 26.43 19.25 -20.09
CA GLY A 519 25.40 19.55 -21.08
C GLY A 519 25.47 21.00 -21.54
N LEU A 520 25.61 21.95 -20.61
CA LEU A 520 25.72 23.37 -20.92
C LEU A 520 27.01 23.70 -21.68
N ALA A 521 28.15 23.11 -21.29
CA ALA A 521 29.43 23.30 -21.96
C ALA A 521 29.42 22.71 -23.37
N ALA A 522 28.83 21.52 -23.55
CA ALA A 522 28.67 20.88 -24.86
C ALA A 522 27.77 21.71 -25.78
N GLY A 523 26.62 22.16 -25.27
CA GLY A 523 25.72 23.05 -25.98
C GLY A 523 26.41 24.36 -26.38
N ALA A 524 27.18 24.98 -25.49
CA ALA A 524 27.88 26.23 -25.75
C ALA A 524 28.94 26.15 -26.85
N LYS A 525 29.39 24.96 -27.24
CA LYS A 525 30.30 24.78 -28.38
C LYS A 525 29.58 24.67 -29.72
N LEU A 526 28.25 24.51 -29.74
CA LEU A 526 27.45 24.48 -30.97
C LEU A 526 27.27 25.88 -31.54
N HIS A 527 28.30 26.40 -32.22
CA HIS A 527 28.22 27.70 -32.88
C HIS A 527 27.44 27.61 -34.19
N TRP A 528 26.22 28.16 -34.23
CA TRP A 528 25.32 28.08 -35.37
C TRP A 528 25.93 28.63 -36.67
N VAL A 529 26.66 29.75 -36.61
CA VAL A 529 27.23 30.41 -37.80
C VAL A 529 28.33 29.55 -38.44
N GLU A 530 29.14 28.86 -37.63
CA GLU A 530 30.16 27.94 -38.13
C GLU A 530 29.53 26.63 -38.62
N MET A 531 28.61 26.07 -37.82
CA MET A 531 27.97 24.80 -38.09
C MET A 531 27.08 24.82 -39.35
N ARG A 532 26.32 25.90 -39.59
CA ARG A 532 25.39 25.99 -40.73
C ARG A 532 26.07 25.81 -42.08
N ARG A 533 27.36 26.16 -42.20
CA ARG A 533 28.13 26.00 -43.45
C ARG A 533 28.40 24.54 -43.78
N LYS A 534 28.38 23.67 -42.77
CA LYS A 534 28.71 22.23 -42.85
C LYS A 534 27.60 21.33 -42.34
N ILE A 535 26.40 21.88 -42.11
CA ILE A 535 25.28 21.15 -41.52
C ILE A 535 24.88 19.93 -42.34
N LYS A 536 24.97 19.99 -43.68
CA LYS A 536 24.70 18.85 -44.55
C LYS A 536 25.67 17.69 -44.29
N SER A 537 26.95 18.00 -44.09
CA SER A 537 28.00 17.02 -43.81
C SER A 537 27.83 16.42 -42.41
N ILE A 538 27.59 17.27 -41.40
CA ILE A 538 27.34 16.84 -40.02
C ILE A 538 26.10 15.94 -39.94
N LEU A 539 25.00 16.34 -40.58
CA LEU A 539 23.76 15.55 -40.62
C LEU A 539 23.96 14.22 -41.36
N ALA A 540 24.66 14.21 -42.50
CA ALA A 540 24.95 13.00 -43.24
C ALA A 540 25.78 12.01 -42.42
N VAL A 541 26.88 12.45 -41.80
CA VAL A 541 27.71 11.59 -40.95
C VAL A 541 26.93 11.10 -39.74
N THR A 542 26.14 11.96 -39.09
CA THR A 542 25.30 11.57 -37.94
C THR A 542 24.26 10.53 -38.33
N LEU A 543 23.58 10.71 -39.47
CA LEU A 543 22.59 9.76 -39.98
C LEU A 543 23.20 8.39 -40.26
N TRP A 544 24.36 8.35 -40.93
CA TRP A 544 24.99 7.07 -41.26
C TRP A 544 25.61 6.40 -40.03
N LEU A 545 26.22 7.15 -39.12
CA LEU A 545 26.66 6.62 -37.82
C LEU A 545 25.49 5.97 -37.07
N THR A 546 24.42 6.74 -36.85
CA THR A 546 23.23 6.26 -36.13
C THR A 546 22.61 5.03 -36.80
N LEU A 547 22.46 5.02 -38.13
CA LEU A 547 21.91 3.88 -38.87
C LEU A 547 22.77 2.61 -38.71
N PHE A 548 24.08 2.70 -38.99
CA PHE A 548 24.95 1.53 -38.94
C PHE A 548 25.11 0.99 -37.51
N GLU A 549 25.29 1.87 -36.53
CA GLU A 549 25.40 1.46 -35.12
C GLU A 549 24.09 0.86 -34.60
N TYR A 550 22.94 1.45 -34.95
CA TYR A 550 21.64 0.92 -34.53
C TYR A 550 21.39 -0.47 -35.11
N VAL A 551 21.56 -0.62 -36.43
CA VAL A 551 21.28 -1.88 -37.13
C VAL A 551 22.28 -2.96 -36.73
N ILE A 552 23.59 -2.68 -36.79
CA ILE A 552 24.61 -3.66 -36.43
C ILE A 552 24.55 -3.99 -34.94
N GLY A 553 24.33 -3.00 -34.06
CA GLY A 553 24.19 -3.23 -32.62
C GLY A 553 23.00 -4.13 -32.30
N THR A 554 21.82 -3.84 -32.88
CA THR A 554 20.61 -4.66 -32.72
C THR A 554 20.84 -6.08 -33.24
N LEU A 555 21.38 -6.23 -34.45
CA LEU A 555 21.68 -7.54 -35.04
C LEU A 555 22.68 -8.34 -34.20
N THR A 556 23.70 -7.67 -33.64
CA THR A 556 24.69 -8.33 -32.79
C THR A 556 24.03 -8.94 -31.56
N ILE A 557 23.09 -8.23 -30.92
CA ILE A 557 22.37 -8.76 -29.75
C ILE A 557 21.43 -9.90 -30.13
N ILE A 558 20.74 -9.82 -31.27
CA ILE A 558 19.90 -10.92 -31.77
C ILE A 558 20.73 -12.18 -32.02
N VAL A 559 21.89 -12.04 -32.67
CA VAL A 559 22.81 -13.17 -32.92
C VAL A 559 23.36 -13.72 -31.61
N LEU A 560 23.62 -12.85 -30.62
CA LEU A 560 24.08 -13.24 -29.29
C LEU A 560 22.98 -13.74 -28.37
N ALA A 561 21.70 -13.65 -28.73
CA ALA A 561 20.57 -13.95 -27.85
C ALA A 561 20.67 -15.38 -27.27
N ASN A 562 21.10 -16.35 -28.09
CA ASN A 562 21.29 -17.74 -27.65
C ASN A 562 22.47 -17.94 -26.68
N TYR A 563 23.41 -16.99 -26.60
CA TYR A 563 24.56 -17.03 -25.70
C TYR A 563 24.35 -16.16 -24.45
N LEU A 564 23.37 -15.27 -24.47
CA LEU A 564 23.03 -14.38 -23.36
C LEU A 564 21.95 -15.03 -22.49
N VAL A 565 22.33 -15.50 -21.32
CA VAL A 565 21.47 -16.27 -20.39
C VAL A 565 20.12 -15.57 -20.14
N PHE A 566 20.12 -14.24 -19.96
CA PHE A 566 18.89 -13.48 -19.70
C PHE A 566 17.96 -13.33 -20.92
N LEU A 567 18.44 -13.58 -22.14
CA LEU A 567 17.63 -13.54 -23.37
C LEU A 567 17.10 -14.92 -23.77
N GLN A 568 17.73 -16.00 -23.31
CA GLN A 568 17.32 -17.37 -23.66
C GLN A 568 15.89 -17.72 -23.22
N ALA A 569 15.40 -17.11 -22.14
CA ALA A 569 14.06 -17.33 -21.60
C ALA A 569 13.00 -16.35 -22.15
N THR A 570 13.39 -15.41 -23.02
CA THR A 570 12.49 -14.37 -23.55
C THR A 570 11.79 -14.81 -24.82
N THR A 571 10.59 -14.29 -25.07
CA THR A 571 9.89 -14.49 -26.34
C THR A 571 10.63 -13.79 -27.49
N THR A 572 10.36 -14.18 -28.74
CA THR A 572 11.01 -13.54 -29.90
C THR A 572 10.74 -12.04 -29.98
N MET A 573 9.53 -11.59 -29.61
CA MET A 573 9.17 -10.17 -29.63
C MET A 573 9.89 -9.37 -28.55
N GLU A 574 10.02 -9.93 -27.34
CA GLU A 574 10.79 -9.34 -26.25
C GLU A 574 12.27 -9.27 -26.58
N CYS A 575 12.83 -10.34 -27.17
CA CYS A 575 14.21 -10.35 -27.63
C CYS A 575 14.47 -9.22 -28.65
N TYR A 576 13.55 -8.98 -29.59
CA TYR A 576 13.67 -7.86 -30.52
C TYR A 576 13.58 -6.50 -29.80
N ALA A 577 12.68 -6.34 -28.83
CA ALA A 577 12.57 -5.11 -28.04
C ALA A 577 13.89 -4.79 -27.30
N ILE A 578 14.42 -5.78 -26.58
CA ILE A 578 15.66 -5.64 -25.81
C ILE A 578 16.85 -5.38 -26.75
N ALA A 579 16.91 -6.07 -27.89
CA ALA A 579 17.95 -5.85 -28.88
C ALA A 579 17.91 -4.44 -29.49
N MET A 580 16.71 -3.90 -29.77
CA MET A 580 16.55 -2.53 -30.26
C MET A 580 16.99 -1.49 -29.21
N LEU A 581 16.66 -1.71 -27.93
CA LEU A 581 17.18 -0.88 -26.84
C LEU A 581 18.71 -0.93 -26.77
N ALA A 582 19.32 -2.11 -26.87
CA ALA A 582 20.79 -2.23 -26.90
C ALA A 582 21.40 -1.54 -28.13
N GLY A 583 20.82 -1.72 -29.32
CA GLY A 583 21.24 -1.03 -30.54
C GLY A 583 21.19 0.50 -30.39
N CYS A 584 20.17 1.02 -29.72
CA CYS A 584 20.06 2.44 -29.38
C CYS A 584 21.19 2.90 -28.46
N MET A 585 21.52 2.12 -27.42
CA MET A 585 22.61 2.42 -26.50
C MET A 585 23.99 2.46 -27.19
N MET A 586 24.19 1.68 -28.25
CA MET A 586 25.47 1.66 -28.98
C MET A 586 25.77 2.98 -29.70
N ILE A 587 24.76 3.77 -30.06
CA ILE A 587 24.93 5.05 -30.76
C ILE A 587 25.49 6.14 -29.82
N ALA A 588 25.28 5.98 -28.51
CA ALA A 588 25.62 6.99 -27.52
C ALA A 588 27.11 7.28 -27.49
N ARG A 589 27.45 8.56 -27.27
CA ARG A 589 28.82 9.07 -27.27
C ARG A 589 29.02 10.06 -26.13
N SER A 590 30.26 10.26 -25.72
CA SER A 590 30.59 11.17 -24.62
C SER A 590 31.12 12.53 -25.12
N PRO A 591 30.28 13.58 -25.23
CA PRO A 591 30.77 14.93 -25.53
C PRO A 591 31.67 15.47 -24.42
N SER A 592 31.49 15.05 -23.15
CA SER A 592 32.38 15.43 -22.04
C SER A 592 33.80 14.90 -22.22
N SER A 593 33.94 13.61 -22.54
CA SER A 593 35.26 13.00 -22.78
C SER A 593 35.94 13.63 -23.99
N ALA A 594 35.16 13.86 -25.06
CA ALA A 594 35.68 14.53 -26.25
C ALA A 594 36.16 15.96 -25.95
N LEU A 595 35.34 16.75 -25.24
CA LEU A 595 35.69 18.13 -24.88
C LEU A 595 36.93 18.18 -23.99
N ALA A 596 36.99 17.32 -22.98
CA ALA A 596 38.11 17.30 -22.06
C ALA A 596 39.44 16.93 -22.76
N VAL A 597 39.44 15.98 -23.70
CA VAL A 597 40.63 15.69 -24.52
C VAL A 597 40.99 16.88 -25.42
N ILE A 598 40.01 17.50 -26.09
CA ILE A 598 40.22 18.66 -26.96
C ILE A 598 40.80 19.85 -26.18
N GLU A 599 40.31 20.11 -24.96
CA GLU A 599 40.81 21.20 -24.12
C GLU A 599 42.19 20.90 -23.55
N GLU A 600 42.47 19.65 -23.18
CA GLU A 600 43.78 19.17 -22.73
C GLU A 600 44.83 19.30 -23.85
N THR A 601 44.53 18.83 -25.06
CA THR A 601 45.42 18.94 -26.22
C THR A 601 45.47 20.34 -26.82
N GLY A 602 44.59 21.24 -26.38
CA GLY A 602 44.41 22.55 -26.97
C GLY A 602 44.05 22.51 -28.46
N SER A 603 43.41 21.42 -28.91
CA SER A 603 43.11 21.19 -30.31
C SER A 603 42.08 22.21 -30.83
N GLN A 604 42.39 22.81 -31.97
CA GLN A 604 41.51 23.76 -32.65
C GLN A 604 41.68 23.58 -34.15
N GLY A 605 40.58 23.38 -34.86
CA GLY A 605 40.63 23.20 -36.30
C GLY A 605 39.31 22.72 -36.87
N HIS A 606 39.28 22.61 -38.19
CA HIS A 606 38.07 22.22 -38.92
C HIS A 606 37.61 20.82 -38.52
N PHE A 607 38.54 19.88 -38.40
CA PHE A 607 38.26 18.50 -38.02
C PHE A 607 37.75 18.40 -36.59
N THR A 608 38.40 19.10 -35.65
CA THR A 608 37.99 19.16 -34.23
C THR A 608 36.56 19.67 -34.07
N THR A 609 36.20 20.78 -34.71
CA THR A 609 34.83 21.33 -34.64
C THR A 609 33.81 20.39 -35.28
N PHE A 610 34.20 19.70 -36.36
CA PHE A 610 33.35 18.73 -37.05
C PHE A 610 33.04 17.52 -36.18
N ILE A 611 34.04 16.83 -35.64
CA ILE A 611 33.85 15.65 -34.78
C ILE A 611 33.05 15.99 -33.53
N PHE A 612 33.28 17.18 -32.97
CA PHE A 612 32.61 17.61 -31.75
C PHE A 612 31.12 17.88 -32.03
N SER A 613 30.81 18.54 -33.15
CA SER A 613 29.42 18.81 -33.56
C SER A 613 28.64 17.52 -33.83
N VAL A 614 29.26 16.55 -34.51
CA VAL A 614 28.66 15.22 -34.72
C VAL A 614 28.41 14.52 -33.37
N THR A 615 29.39 14.56 -32.45
CA THR A 615 29.28 13.91 -31.13
C THR A 615 28.11 14.46 -30.31
N VAL A 616 27.95 15.79 -30.25
CA VAL A 616 26.84 16.42 -29.52
C VAL A 616 25.50 16.13 -30.19
N LEU A 617 25.44 16.13 -31.53
CA LEU A 617 24.20 15.82 -32.24
C LEU A 617 23.77 14.36 -32.06
N CYS A 618 24.71 13.41 -32.06
CA CYS A 618 24.43 12.01 -31.75
C CYS A 618 23.80 11.82 -30.37
N ASP A 619 24.23 12.59 -29.36
CA ASP A 619 23.69 12.50 -28.00
C ASP A 619 22.21 12.90 -27.94
N ILE A 620 21.84 13.96 -28.66
CA ILE A 620 20.43 14.37 -28.83
C ILE A 620 19.62 13.28 -29.55
N VAL A 621 20.17 12.70 -30.62
CA VAL A 621 19.50 11.62 -31.37
C VAL A 621 19.26 10.40 -30.49
N VAL A 622 20.20 10.03 -29.63
CA VAL A 622 20.04 8.88 -28.72
C VAL A 622 18.94 9.10 -27.70
N ILE A 623 18.84 10.29 -27.10
CA ILE A 623 17.76 10.60 -26.15
C ILE A 623 16.39 10.43 -26.82
N ILE A 624 16.22 10.93 -28.04
CA ILE A 624 14.97 10.80 -28.80
C ILE A 624 14.70 9.34 -29.14
N LEU A 625 15.69 8.65 -29.71
CA LEU A 625 15.57 7.25 -30.16
C LEU A 625 15.35 6.29 -28.98
N PHE A 626 15.94 6.58 -27.82
CA PHE A 626 15.74 5.80 -26.60
C PHE A 626 14.28 5.84 -26.16
N ASN A 627 13.67 7.03 -26.12
CA ASN A 627 12.28 7.15 -25.70
C ASN A 627 11.31 6.49 -26.72
N VAL A 628 11.63 6.56 -28.03
CA VAL A 628 10.89 5.80 -29.06
C VAL A 628 11.02 4.29 -28.83
N ASN A 629 12.23 3.78 -28.60
CA ASN A 629 12.45 2.36 -28.33
C ASN A 629 11.82 1.90 -27.02
N ASN A 630 11.80 2.75 -26.00
CA ASN A 630 11.10 2.46 -24.75
C ASN A 630 9.60 2.32 -24.99
N MET A 631 8.98 3.23 -25.74
CA MET A 631 7.57 3.13 -26.13
C MET A 631 7.26 1.84 -26.91
N ILE A 632 8.14 1.45 -27.84
CA ILE A 632 8.00 0.18 -28.59
C ILE A 632 8.14 -1.02 -27.65
N THR A 633 9.09 -0.96 -26.72
CA THR A 633 9.37 -2.05 -25.76
C THR A 633 8.19 -2.25 -24.81
N GLU A 634 7.61 -1.17 -24.28
CA GLU A 634 6.38 -1.23 -23.47
C GLU A 634 5.21 -1.82 -24.25
N SER A 635 5.10 -1.50 -25.54
CA SER A 635 4.06 -2.07 -26.40
C SER A 635 4.22 -3.57 -26.59
N PHE A 636 5.47 -4.06 -26.74
CA PHE A 636 5.76 -5.48 -26.91
C PHE A 636 5.69 -6.28 -25.60
N LEU A 637 5.94 -5.66 -24.45
CA LEU A 637 5.92 -6.33 -23.14
C LEU A 637 4.55 -6.35 -22.46
N SER A 638 3.73 -5.32 -22.66
CA SER A 638 2.46 -5.15 -21.91
C SER A 638 1.20 -5.36 -22.74
N ASP A 639 1.31 -5.87 -23.98
CA ASP A 639 0.22 -5.96 -24.98
C ASP A 639 -0.56 -4.64 -25.18
N LYS A 640 0.04 -3.50 -24.80
CA LYS A 640 -0.55 -2.17 -24.96
C LYS A 640 -0.32 -1.70 -26.39
N SER A 641 -1.39 -1.41 -27.12
CA SER A 641 -1.27 -0.79 -28.44
C SER A 641 -0.65 0.61 -28.33
N ILE A 642 0.28 0.96 -29.22
CA ILE A 642 0.80 2.33 -29.37
C ILE A 642 -0.38 3.24 -29.76
N SER A 643 -0.84 4.06 -28.81
CA SER A 643 -1.92 5.01 -29.04
C SER A 643 -1.38 6.32 -29.61
N PHE A 644 -2.24 7.08 -30.31
CA PHE A 644 -1.91 8.44 -30.75
C PHE A 644 -1.52 9.35 -29.57
N HIS A 645 -2.10 9.10 -28.39
CA HIS A 645 -1.78 9.84 -27.17
C HIS A 645 -0.32 9.64 -26.75
N ASN A 646 0.19 8.40 -26.72
CA ASN A 646 1.57 8.10 -26.33
C ASN A 646 2.58 8.80 -27.25
N VAL A 647 2.30 8.83 -28.56
CA VAL A 647 3.15 9.53 -29.54
C VAL A 647 3.12 11.05 -29.31
N MET A 648 1.94 11.61 -29.05
CA MET A 648 1.80 13.04 -28.74
C MET A 648 2.48 13.43 -27.42
N GLU A 649 2.42 12.57 -26.40
CA GLU A 649 3.12 12.76 -25.13
C GLU A 649 4.64 12.82 -25.33
N LEU A 650 5.19 11.88 -26.09
CA LEU A 650 6.61 11.89 -26.46
C LEU A 650 7.03 13.17 -27.21
N VAL A 651 6.24 13.58 -28.21
CA VAL A 651 6.50 14.82 -28.96
C VAL A 651 6.40 16.05 -28.05
N ALA A 652 5.41 16.09 -27.15
CA ALA A 652 5.24 17.16 -26.19
C ALA A 652 6.42 17.23 -25.20
N GLN A 653 6.88 16.10 -24.66
CA GLN A 653 8.05 16.02 -23.78
C GLN A 653 9.30 16.63 -24.44
N MET A 654 9.57 16.26 -25.70
CA MET A 654 10.71 16.80 -26.44
C MET A 654 10.56 18.31 -26.71
N ALA A 655 9.36 18.74 -27.13
CA ALA A 655 9.09 20.16 -27.41
C ALA A 655 9.21 21.05 -26.16
N ILE A 656 8.66 20.60 -25.03
CA ILE A 656 8.73 21.29 -23.74
C ILE A 656 10.20 21.39 -23.28
N SER A 657 10.95 20.30 -23.37
CA SER A 657 12.37 20.27 -22.99
C SER A 657 13.22 21.25 -23.81
N VAL A 658 12.99 21.33 -25.14
CA VAL A 658 13.63 22.34 -26.00
C VAL A 658 13.19 23.75 -25.60
N ALA A 659 11.90 23.98 -25.37
CA ALA A 659 11.37 25.30 -25.01
C ALA A 659 11.97 25.80 -23.68
N VAL A 660 12.00 24.96 -22.65
CA VAL A 660 12.62 25.28 -21.35
C VAL A 660 14.13 25.51 -21.52
N GLY A 661 14.82 24.71 -22.34
CA GLY A 661 16.22 24.95 -22.69
C GLY A 661 16.47 26.33 -23.32
N VAL A 662 15.64 26.74 -24.28
CA VAL A 662 15.76 28.07 -24.91
C VAL A 662 15.49 29.19 -23.91
N LEU A 663 14.43 29.08 -23.11
CA LEU A 663 14.07 30.08 -22.09
C LEU A 663 15.17 30.22 -21.03
N SER A 664 15.66 29.09 -20.52
CA SER A 664 16.72 29.02 -19.52
C SER A 664 18.05 29.57 -20.05
N GLY A 665 18.44 29.24 -21.29
CA GLY A 665 19.62 29.83 -21.94
C GLY A 665 19.53 31.34 -22.13
N LYS A 666 18.36 31.88 -22.51
CA LYS A 666 18.13 33.33 -22.58
C LYS A 666 18.21 33.99 -21.20
N PHE A 667 17.64 33.36 -20.19
CA PHE A 667 17.71 33.84 -18.82
C PHE A 667 19.16 33.87 -18.29
N MET A 668 19.93 32.81 -18.51
CA MET A 668 21.36 32.78 -18.18
C MET A 668 22.16 33.84 -18.95
N SER A 669 21.76 34.15 -20.18
CA SER A 669 22.38 35.24 -20.94
C SER A 669 22.21 36.57 -20.21
N TYR A 670 21.05 36.83 -19.63
CA TYR A 670 20.83 38.04 -18.81
C TYR A 670 21.75 38.07 -17.58
N ILE A 671 21.99 36.93 -16.92
CA ILE A 671 22.91 36.81 -15.78
C ILE A 671 24.37 37.09 -16.20
N ILE A 672 24.83 36.54 -17.33
CA ILE A 672 26.18 36.81 -17.83
C ILE A 672 26.34 38.29 -18.18
N LEU A 673 25.31 38.87 -18.80
CA LEU A 673 25.19 40.28 -19.14
C LEU A 673 25.05 41.18 -17.90
N TRP A 674 24.73 40.62 -16.73
CA TRP A 674 24.48 41.41 -15.53
C TRP A 674 25.79 42.04 -15.03
N ARG A 675 25.92 43.32 -15.43
CA ARG A 675 26.84 44.36 -14.95
C ARG A 675 28.22 43.83 -14.56
N THR A 676 29.05 43.54 -15.58
CA THR A 676 30.50 43.67 -15.45
C THR A 676 30.85 45.13 -15.75
N PRO A 677 30.88 46.07 -14.78
CA PRO A 677 31.47 47.38 -15.05
C PRO A 677 32.91 47.18 -15.54
N ARG A 678 33.46 48.15 -16.30
CA ARG A 678 34.85 48.13 -16.80
C ARG A 678 35.84 48.16 -15.62
N ILE A 679 35.94 47.06 -14.90
CA ILE A 679 36.85 46.81 -13.80
C ILE A 679 38.12 46.23 -14.42
N ARG A 680 39.27 46.70 -13.95
CA ARG A 680 40.58 46.18 -14.36
C ARG A 680 40.60 44.66 -14.15
N ARG A 681 40.83 43.87 -15.22
CA ARG A 681 40.83 42.38 -15.24
C ARG A 681 41.67 41.71 -14.13
N ARG A 682 42.57 42.44 -13.47
CA ARG A 682 43.44 41.96 -12.38
C ARG A 682 42.92 42.23 -10.96
N SER A 683 41.81 42.94 -10.79
CA SER A 683 41.31 43.28 -9.46
C SER A 683 40.74 42.04 -8.73
N ARG A 684 40.80 42.04 -7.39
CA ARG A 684 40.17 40.99 -6.57
C ARG A 684 38.66 40.92 -6.82
N LEU A 685 38.03 42.07 -7.04
CA LEU A 685 36.60 42.18 -7.33
C LEU A 685 36.22 41.49 -8.65
N HIS A 686 37.04 41.61 -9.70
CA HIS A 686 36.78 40.92 -10.97
C HIS A 686 36.83 39.40 -10.81
N LYS A 687 37.81 38.88 -10.05
CA LYS A 687 37.89 37.44 -9.75
C LYS A 687 36.70 36.94 -8.93
N LEU A 688 36.28 37.70 -7.92
CA LEU A 688 35.12 37.35 -7.10
C LEU A 688 33.83 37.34 -7.92
N LEU A 689 33.65 38.33 -8.81
CA LEU A 689 32.50 38.40 -9.72
C LEU A 689 32.49 37.22 -10.70
N GLN A 690 33.65 36.82 -11.23
CA GLN A 690 33.74 35.64 -12.09
C GLN A 690 33.38 34.36 -11.32
N LEU A 691 33.89 34.18 -10.10
CA LEU A 691 33.53 33.05 -9.25
C LEU A 691 32.03 33.02 -8.94
N SER A 692 31.42 34.17 -8.63
CA SER A 692 29.96 34.22 -8.38
C SER A 692 29.17 33.85 -9.63
N LYS A 693 29.58 34.33 -10.81
CA LYS A 693 28.94 33.93 -12.08
C LYS A 693 29.09 32.43 -12.35
N GLN A 694 30.25 31.85 -12.04
CA GLN A 694 30.49 30.40 -12.15
C GLN A 694 29.51 29.60 -11.28
N VAL A 695 29.42 29.94 -9.99
CA VAL A 695 28.50 29.28 -9.05
C VAL A 695 27.05 29.42 -9.51
N VAL A 696 26.63 30.61 -9.96
CA VAL A 696 25.26 30.82 -10.43
C VAL A 696 24.96 29.99 -11.68
N ILE A 697 25.88 29.91 -12.66
CA ILE A 697 25.72 29.06 -13.85
C ILE A 697 25.55 27.59 -13.45
N LEU A 698 26.40 27.11 -12.54
CA LEU A 698 26.39 25.74 -12.04
C LEU A 698 25.09 25.40 -11.30
N MET A 699 24.69 26.25 -10.35
CA MET A 699 23.47 26.07 -9.56
C MET A 699 22.20 26.18 -10.41
N PHE A 700 22.21 27.05 -11.42
CA PHE A 700 21.09 27.15 -12.35
C PHE A 700 20.99 25.91 -13.25
N GLY A 701 22.11 25.40 -13.76
CA GLY A 701 22.12 24.11 -14.47
C GLY A 701 21.59 22.97 -13.60
N PHE A 702 22.07 22.88 -12.36
CA PHE A 702 21.57 21.92 -11.38
C PHE A 702 20.07 22.07 -11.09
N SER A 703 19.55 23.30 -11.04
CA SER A 703 18.11 23.53 -10.86
C SER A 703 17.25 22.99 -12.02
N LEU A 704 17.80 22.90 -13.25
CA LEU A 704 17.10 22.25 -14.37
C LEU A 704 17.00 20.73 -14.19
N PHE A 705 17.95 20.11 -13.50
CA PHE A 705 17.87 18.70 -13.11
C PHE A 705 16.79 18.49 -12.05
N VAL A 706 16.80 19.30 -10.98
CA VAL A 706 15.76 19.27 -9.95
C VAL A 706 14.37 19.52 -10.54
N LEU A 707 14.24 20.47 -11.46
CA LEU A 707 12.98 20.74 -12.17
C LEU A 707 12.54 19.55 -13.03
N GLY A 708 13.48 18.84 -13.67
CA GLY A 708 13.17 17.63 -14.42
C GLY A 708 12.56 16.53 -13.55
N HIS A 709 13.14 16.31 -12.36
CA HIS A 709 12.58 15.37 -11.38
C HIS A 709 11.18 15.79 -10.89
N LEU A 710 10.97 17.10 -10.68
CA LEU A 710 9.68 17.66 -10.24
C LEU A 710 8.58 17.58 -11.32
N CYS A 711 8.96 17.65 -12.60
CA CYS A 711 8.04 17.69 -13.73
C CYS A 711 8.04 16.39 -14.56
N HIS A 712 8.48 15.26 -13.99
CA HIS A 712 8.48 13.97 -14.67
C HIS A 712 7.05 13.58 -15.10
N PRO A 713 6.80 13.09 -16.34
CA PRO A 713 7.76 12.74 -17.40
C PRO A 713 8.07 13.86 -18.42
N TRP A 714 7.56 15.08 -18.24
CA TRP A 714 7.47 16.11 -19.28
C TRP A 714 8.80 16.80 -19.66
N LEU A 715 9.86 16.61 -18.87
CA LEU A 715 11.11 17.36 -19.02
C LEU A 715 12.35 16.47 -18.95
N GLU A 716 13.18 16.55 -20.00
CA GLU A 716 14.45 15.83 -20.11
C GLU A 716 15.62 16.79 -19.78
N SER A 717 16.13 16.72 -18.55
CA SER A 717 17.08 17.70 -17.99
C SER A 717 18.38 17.86 -18.78
N LEU A 718 18.95 16.77 -19.30
CA LEU A 718 20.17 16.82 -20.12
C LEU A 718 19.93 17.60 -21.43
N MET A 719 18.80 17.36 -22.09
CA MET A 719 18.44 18.07 -23.32
C MET A 719 18.19 19.55 -23.03
N CYS A 720 17.52 19.87 -21.92
CA CYS A 720 17.36 21.26 -21.48
C CYS A 720 18.73 21.96 -21.31
N CYS A 721 19.69 21.33 -20.63
CA CYS A 721 21.02 21.91 -20.40
C CYS A 721 21.80 22.12 -21.71
N MET A 722 21.75 21.16 -22.64
CA MET A 722 22.39 21.29 -23.96
C MET A 722 21.78 22.42 -24.79
N VAL A 723 20.45 22.49 -24.87
CA VAL A 723 19.75 23.57 -25.58
C VAL A 723 19.99 24.92 -24.90
N ALA A 724 20.06 24.96 -23.57
CA ALA A 724 20.41 26.15 -22.81
C ALA A 724 21.82 26.63 -23.13
N GLY A 725 22.82 25.73 -23.15
CA GLY A 725 24.19 26.05 -23.55
C GLY A 725 24.29 26.58 -24.98
N ALA A 726 23.61 25.92 -25.92
CA ALA A 726 23.57 26.34 -27.32
C ALA A 726 22.91 27.72 -27.47
N THR A 727 21.79 27.94 -26.79
CA THR A 727 21.10 29.24 -26.78
C THR A 727 21.99 30.31 -26.15
N LEU A 728 22.59 30.03 -25.00
CA LEU A 728 23.46 30.95 -24.26
C LEU A 728 24.65 31.41 -25.10
N TYR A 729 25.28 30.51 -25.84
CA TYR A 729 26.42 30.86 -26.70
C TYR A 729 26.00 31.63 -27.96
N ASN A 730 24.94 31.18 -28.63
CA ASN A 730 24.51 31.79 -29.89
C ASN A 730 23.83 33.15 -29.71
N TRP A 731 23.13 33.36 -28.58
CA TRP A 731 22.45 34.61 -28.25
C TRP A 731 23.42 35.74 -27.87
N ASN A 732 24.53 35.40 -27.23
CA ASN A 732 25.57 36.37 -26.89
C ASN A 732 26.46 36.67 -28.10
N HIS A 733 27.09 37.85 -28.13
CA HIS A 733 28.03 38.26 -29.18
C HIS A 733 29.29 38.92 -28.61
N GLY A 734 30.37 38.95 -29.38
CA GLY A 734 31.61 39.67 -29.04
C GLY A 734 32.24 39.23 -27.72
N SER A 735 32.51 40.20 -26.84
CA SER A 735 33.17 40.00 -25.54
C SER A 735 32.47 39.02 -24.61
N ASN A 736 31.14 38.90 -24.72
CA ASN A 736 30.35 38.06 -23.81
C ASN A 736 30.54 36.57 -24.11
N ARG A 737 30.81 36.22 -25.38
CA ARG A 737 31.18 34.84 -25.76
C ARG A 737 32.55 34.47 -25.21
N GLU A 738 33.51 35.40 -25.27
CA GLU A 738 34.84 35.20 -24.70
C GLU A 738 34.74 35.03 -23.17
N GLU A 739 33.94 35.86 -22.50
CA GLU A 739 33.67 35.72 -21.07
C GLU A 739 33.02 34.37 -20.72
N LEU A 740 31.99 33.94 -21.45
CA LEU A 740 31.38 32.62 -21.28
C LEU A 740 32.40 31.48 -21.44
N ASN A 741 33.21 31.51 -22.51
CA ASN A 741 34.24 30.51 -22.74
C ASN A 741 35.27 30.46 -21.60
N LEU A 742 35.66 31.61 -21.05
CA LEU A 742 36.57 31.68 -19.91
C LEU A 742 35.93 31.14 -18.63
N LEU A 743 34.65 31.44 -18.39
CA LEU A 743 33.89 30.93 -17.25
C LEU A 743 33.77 29.41 -17.32
N LEU A 744 33.36 28.86 -18.46
CA LEU A 744 33.23 27.42 -18.67
C LEU A 744 34.58 26.72 -18.53
N LYS A 745 35.63 27.22 -19.19
CA LYS A 745 36.96 26.64 -19.12
C LYS A 745 37.53 26.61 -17.70
N SER A 746 37.29 27.65 -16.91
CA SER A 746 37.77 27.71 -15.53
C SER A 746 37.02 26.78 -14.58
N MET A 747 35.79 26.35 -14.94
CA MET A 747 35.02 25.37 -14.17
C MET A 747 35.33 23.92 -14.58
N ALA A 748 35.78 23.71 -15.83
CA ALA A 748 36.00 22.41 -16.45
C ALA A 748 36.84 21.48 -15.58
N ASP A 749 38.01 21.93 -15.13
CA ASP A 749 38.96 21.10 -14.36
C ASP A 749 38.32 20.53 -13.09
N PHE A 750 37.59 21.36 -12.33
CA PHE A 750 36.94 20.94 -11.08
C PHE A 750 35.79 19.96 -11.33
N VAL A 751 34.96 20.24 -12.35
CA VAL A 751 33.83 19.40 -12.68
C VAL A 751 34.28 18.06 -13.24
N TYR A 752 35.29 18.04 -14.12
CA TYR A 752 35.81 16.80 -14.70
C TYR A 752 36.50 15.92 -13.67
N VAL A 753 37.26 16.48 -12.74
CA VAL A 753 37.86 15.71 -11.63
C VAL A 753 36.75 15.04 -10.81
N GLY A 754 35.73 15.78 -10.38
CA GLY A 754 34.61 15.21 -9.62
C GLY A 754 33.85 14.15 -10.41
N PHE A 755 33.41 14.49 -11.61
CA PHE A 755 32.60 13.62 -12.46
C PHE A 755 33.30 12.31 -12.81
N PHE A 756 34.51 12.36 -13.35
CA PHE A 756 35.20 11.15 -13.82
C PHE A 756 35.75 10.30 -12.67
N THR A 757 36.08 10.90 -11.52
CA THR A 757 36.45 10.13 -10.32
C THR A 757 35.22 9.40 -9.76
N LEU A 758 34.07 10.07 -9.68
CA LEU A 758 32.82 9.43 -9.26
C LEU A 758 32.40 8.36 -10.26
N THR A 759 32.44 8.65 -11.56
CA THR A 759 32.14 7.68 -12.62
C THR A 759 33.03 6.44 -12.49
N GLY A 760 34.33 6.60 -12.22
CA GLY A 760 35.26 5.50 -12.00
C GLY A 760 34.95 4.69 -10.75
N ALA A 761 34.57 5.35 -9.64
CA ALA A 761 34.17 4.69 -8.40
C ALA A 761 32.85 3.92 -8.55
N SER A 762 31.94 4.41 -9.40
CA SER A 762 30.68 3.74 -9.74
C SER A 762 30.82 2.54 -10.69
N LEU A 763 32.03 2.22 -11.16
CA LEU A 763 32.24 1.08 -12.05
C LEU A 763 32.26 -0.23 -11.28
N GLU A 764 31.38 -1.14 -11.67
CA GLU A 764 31.30 -2.50 -11.12
C GLU A 764 32.26 -3.43 -11.88
N LEU A 765 33.49 -3.53 -11.37
CA LEU A 765 34.56 -4.28 -12.05
C LEU A 765 34.33 -5.79 -12.08
N ASP A 766 33.64 -6.34 -11.09
CA ASP A 766 33.25 -7.74 -11.06
C ASP A 766 32.30 -8.10 -12.21
N MET A 767 31.35 -7.22 -12.52
CA MET A 767 30.46 -7.34 -13.67
C MET A 767 31.22 -7.33 -14.98
N LEU A 768 32.17 -6.40 -15.11
CA LEU A 768 33.02 -6.28 -16.29
C LEU A 768 33.78 -7.58 -16.52
N LEU A 769 34.32 -8.21 -15.47
CA LEU A 769 35.06 -9.47 -15.60
C LEU A 769 34.15 -10.63 -16.03
N LYS A 770 32.93 -10.72 -15.47
CA LYS A 770 31.95 -11.76 -15.83
C LYS A 770 31.40 -11.60 -17.25
N ALA A 771 31.20 -10.35 -17.69
CA ALA A 771 30.67 -10.04 -19.02
C ALA A 771 31.77 -9.76 -20.07
N MET A 772 33.05 -9.90 -19.71
CA MET A 772 34.18 -9.39 -20.51
C MET A 772 34.14 -9.85 -21.97
N ALA A 773 33.91 -11.13 -22.21
CA ALA A 773 33.89 -11.68 -23.57
C ALA A 773 32.79 -11.04 -24.44
N VAL A 774 31.58 -10.91 -23.89
CA VAL A 774 30.44 -10.28 -24.57
C VAL A 774 30.71 -8.79 -24.77
N SER A 775 31.23 -8.10 -23.76
CA SER A 775 31.49 -6.66 -23.83
C SER A 775 32.60 -6.30 -24.83
N VAL A 776 33.66 -7.11 -24.90
CA VAL A 776 34.72 -6.95 -25.91
C VAL A 776 34.17 -7.17 -27.31
N LEU A 777 33.36 -8.21 -27.51
CA LEU A 777 32.72 -8.46 -28.81
C LEU A 777 31.81 -7.30 -29.22
N LEU A 778 30.95 -6.81 -28.31
CA LEU A 778 30.08 -5.66 -28.56
C LEU A 778 30.88 -4.37 -28.82
N CYS A 779 32.02 -4.18 -28.15
CA CYS A 779 32.93 -3.07 -28.40
C CYS A 779 33.52 -3.14 -29.81
N LEU A 780 33.99 -4.33 -30.24
CA LEU A 780 34.54 -4.54 -31.58
C LEU A 780 33.50 -4.34 -32.68
N THR A 781 32.29 -4.89 -32.52
CA THR A 781 31.20 -4.70 -33.48
C THR A 781 30.78 -3.24 -33.56
N ARG A 782 30.78 -2.53 -32.42
CA ARG A 782 30.52 -1.09 -32.38
C ARG A 782 31.62 -0.29 -33.09
N ILE A 783 32.90 -0.56 -32.85
CA ILE A 783 34.02 0.10 -33.57
C ILE A 783 33.88 -0.11 -35.08
N PHE A 784 33.53 -1.33 -35.51
CA PHE A 784 33.27 -1.63 -36.91
C PHE A 784 32.10 -0.83 -37.48
N ALA A 785 30.98 -0.74 -36.75
CA ALA A 785 29.82 0.05 -37.17
C ALA A 785 30.14 1.56 -37.26
N ILE A 786 30.92 2.09 -36.31
CA ILE A 786 31.40 3.48 -36.32
C ILE A 786 32.30 3.72 -37.53
N PHE A 787 33.19 2.78 -37.86
CA PHE A 787 34.04 2.87 -39.05
C PHE A 787 33.19 2.96 -40.33
N LEU A 788 32.22 2.06 -40.51
CA LEU A 788 31.32 2.10 -41.68
C LEU A 788 30.52 3.40 -41.74
N GLY A 789 29.88 3.79 -40.65
CA GLY A 789 29.01 4.97 -40.61
C GLY A 789 29.77 6.28 -40.83
N SER A 790 30.94 6.43 -40.24
CA SER A 790 31.76 7.64 -40.41
C SER A 790 32.42 7.71 -41.79
N TYR A 791 32.87 6.57 -42.33
CA TYR A 791 33.47 6.50 -43.67
C TYR A 791 32.44 6.77 -44.77
N ILE A 792 31.31 6.04 -44.75
CA ILE A 792 30.24 6.18 -45.76
C ILE A 792 29.57 7.55 -45.64
N GLY A 793 29.27 7.99 -44.41
CA GLY A 793 28.70 9.32 -44.16
C GLY A 793 29.61 10.43 -44.64
N GLY A 794 30.92 10.33 -44.36
CA GLY A 794 31.91 11.32 -44.80
C GLY A 794 32.12 11.32 -46.31
N ALA A 795 32.11 10.14 -46.94
CA ALA A 795 32.23 10.01 -48.39
C ALA A 795 31.03 10.65 -49.12
N LEU A 796 29.80 10.38 -48.65
CA LEU A 796 28.58 10.99 -49.21
C LEU A 796 28.51 12.50 -48.93
N ALA A 797 29.06 12.94 -47.80
CA ALA A 797 29.20 14.35 -47.45
C ALA A 797 30.32 15.09 -48.21
N HIS A 798 31.11 14.40 -49.04
CA HIS A 798 32.27 14.94 -49.76
C HIS A 798 33.33 15.55 -48.82
N GLU A 799 33.50 14.98 -47.63
CA GLU A 799 34.61 15.34 -46.73
C GLU A 799 35.95 14.77 -47.24
N PRO A 800 37.09 15.39 -46.90
CA PRO A 800 38.40 14.92 -47.32
C PRO A 800 38.63 13.46 -46.98
N GLN A 801 39.11 12.65 -47.94
CA GLN A 801 39.30 11.21 -47.74
C GLN A 801 40.25 10.89 -46.57
N VAL A 802 41.23 11.76 -46.30
CA VAL A 802 42.12 11.61 -45.14
C VAL A 802 41.33 11.62 -43.85
N HIS A 803 40.37 12.54 -43.70
CA HIS A 803 39.49 12.62 -42.53
C HIS A 803 38.52 11.42 -42.47
N ASN A 804 37.94 11.00 -43.59
CA ASN A 804 36.98 9.89 -43.62
C ASN A 804 37.58 8.56 -43.18
N ARG A 805 38.87 8.33 -43.44
CA ARG A 805 39.57 7.09 -43.04
C ARG A 805 39.91 7.02 -41.55
N VAL A 806 39.94 8.17 -40.85
CA VAL A 806 40.43 8.26 -39.47
C VAL A 806 39.38 8.78 -38.48
N SER A 807 38.29 9.40 -38.95
CA SER A 807 37.27 10.03 -38.11
C SER A 807 36.60 9.07 -37.12
N TRP A 808 36.51 7.78 -37.46
CA TRP A 808 35.99 6.74 -36.57
C TRP A 808 36.67 6.70 -35.20
N MET A 809 37.99 6.99 -35.14
CA MET A 809 38.77 6.99 -33.89
C MET A 809 38.25 8.03 -32.89
N ALA A 810 37.64 9.12 -33.38
CA ALA A 810 37.12 10.19 -32.55
C ALA A 810 35.76 9.85 -31.90
N TYR A 811 35.04 8.84 -32.42
CA TYR A 811 33.65 8.58 -32.09
C TYR A 811 33.45 7.40 -31.12
N ILE A 812 34.52 6.81 -30.61
CA ILE A 812 34.47 5.61 -29.75
C ILE A 812 34.05 5.94 -28.32
N THR A 813 34.42 7.11 -27.79
CA THR A 813 34.16 7.48 -26.39
C THR A 813 32.68 7.42 -26.03
N GLN A 814 32.34 6.79 -24.90
CA GLN A 814 30.97 6.61 -24.40
C GLN A 814 30.97 6.71 -22.86
N ALA A 815 30.01 7.43 -22.25
CA ALA A 815 30.03 7.70 -20.81
C ALA A 815 28.62 8.00 -20.24
N GLY A 816 28.48 9.10 -19.48
CA GLY A 816 27.38 9.39 -18.57
C GLY A 816 25.95 9.21 -19.12
N VAL A 817 25.66 9.62 -20.35
CA VAL A 817 24.30 9.47 -20.92
C VAL A 817 23.91 8.00 -21.04
N THR A 818 24.81 7.12 -21.52
CA THR A 818 24.52 5.69 -21.59
C THR A 818 24.36 5.08 -20.20
N LEU A 819 25.20 5.46 -19.22
CA LEU A 819 25.09 4.96 -17.85
C LEU A 819 23.73 5.37 -17.24
N GLY A 820 23.31 6.62 -17.45
CA GLY A 820 22.00 7.11 -17.01
C GLY A 820 20.82 6.38 -17.65
N LEU A 821 20.87 6.17 -18.98
CA LEU A 821 19.81 5.45 -19.70
C LEU A 821 19.80 3.94 -19.36
N ALA A 822 20.96 3.32 -19.12
CA ALA A 822 21.06 1.93 -18.67
C ALA A 822 20.45 1.77 -17.27
N LYS A 823 20.75 2.70 -16.35
CA LYS A 823 20.10 2.77 -15.04
C LYS A 823 18.59 2.97 -15.16
N LYS A 824 18.13 3.82 -16.10
CA LYS A 824 16.70 3.99 -16.38
C LYS A 824 16.04 2.68 -16.82
N ILE A 825 16.66 1.90 -17.71
CA ILE A 825 16.16 0.56 -18.11
C ILE A 825 16.10 -0.40 -16.92
N GLN A 826 17.14 -0.43 -16.08
CA GLN A 826 17.15 -1.27 -14.89
C GLN A 826 15.97 -0.96 -13.96
N LEU A 827 15.57 0.30 -13.85
CA LEU A 827 14.43 0.73 -13.04
C LEU A 827 13.08 0.46 -13.71
N LEU A 828 13.00 0.63 -15.04
CA LEU A 828 11.74 0.43 -15.79
C LEU A 828 11.39 -1.04 -15.98
N TYR A 829 12.39 -1.93 -16.07
CA TYR A 829 12.21 -3.34 -16.39
C TYR A 829 12.85 -4.23 -15.32
N PRO A 830 12.21 -4.39 -14.15
CA PRO A 830 12.68 -5.30 -13.12
C PRO A 830 12.73 -6.74 -13.66
N GLY A 831 13.86 -7.43 -13.47
CA GLY A 831 14.11 -8.77 -14.02
C GLY A 831 15.29 -8.75 -15.00
N TRP A 832 15.04 -8.55 -16.29
CA TRP A 832 16.10 -8.54 -17.31
C TRP A 832 16.88 -7.21 -17.40
N GLY A 833 16.31 -6.11 -16.91
CA GLY A 833 16.90 -4.78 -17.02
C GLY A 833 18.23 -4.62 -16.29
N SER A 834 18.44 -5.35 -15.19
CA SER A 834 19.70 -5.37 -14.44
C SER A 834 20.83 -6.02 -15.25
N TYR A 835 20.59 -7.19 -15.85
CA TYR A 835 21.54 -7.87 -16.74
C TYR A 835 21.86 -7.02 -17.97
N PHE A 836 20.84 -6.39 -18.56
CA PHE A 836 21.02 -5.46 -19.67
C PHE A 836 21.91 -4.28 -19.27
N ALA A 837 21.61 -3.63 -18.15
CA ALA A 837 22.38 -2.49 -17.66
C ALA A 837 23.84 -2.90 -17.41
N THR A 838 24.06 -4.04 -16.77
CA THR A 838 25.36 -4.64 -16.49
C THR A 838 26.19 -4.84 -17.77
N MET A 839 25.56 -5.43 -18.80
CA MET A 839 26.19 -5.65 -20.10
C MET A 839 26.57 -4.32 -20.78
N ILE A 840 25.66 -3.35 -20.80
CA ILE A 840 25.90 -2.03 -21.41
C ILE A 840 26.95 -1.24 -20.64
N VAL A 841 26.91 -1.24 -19.31
CA VAL A 841 27.92 -0.60 -18.44
C VAL A 841 29.30 -1.18 -18.74
N SER A 842 29.41 -2.50 -18.89
CA SER A 842 30.68 -3.16 -19.23
C SER A 842 31.22 -2.73 -20.60
N VAL A 843 30.34 -2.52 -21.59
CA VAL A 843 30.70 -1.94 -22.90
C VAL A 843 31.16 -0.49 -22.76
N VAL A 844 30.47 0.32 -21.93
CA VAL A 844 30.85 1.70 -21.64
C VAL A 844 32.26 1.76 -21.07
N ILE A 845 32.61 0.88 -20.14
CA ILE A 845 33.96 0.83 -19.53
C ILE A 845 35.02 0.57 -20.61
N CYS A 846 34.82 -0.43 -21.47
CA CYS A 846 35.74 -0.74 -22.57
C CYS A 846 35.95 0.46 -23.49
N ASN A 847 34.86 1.10 -23.90
CA ASN A 847 34.87 2.27 -24.78
C ASN A 847 35.53 3.50 -24.12
N GLN A 848 35.40 3.64 -22.81
CA GLN A 848 35.97 4.76 -22.06
C GLN A 848 37.49 4.59 -21.82
N LEU A 849 38.00 3.37 -21.76
CA LEU A 849 39.44 3.10 -21.70
C LEU A 849 40.12 3.30 -23.06
N ILE A 850 39.47 2.88 -24.14
CA ILE A 850 40.04 2.91 -25.50
C ILE A 850 39.83 4.27 -26.20
N GLY A 851 38.68 4.91 -25.98
CA GLY A 851 38.24 6.08 -26.72
C GLY A 851 39.12 7.32 -26.55
N PRO A 852 39.39 7.84 -25.32
CA PRO A 852 40.14 9.07 -25.13
C PRO A 852 41.58 9.01 -25.69
N PRO A 853 42.35 7.91 -25.52
CA PRO A 853 43.64 7.76 -26.19
C PRO A 853 43.56 7.80 -27.72
N LEU A 854 42.57 7.13 -28.34
CA LEU A 854 42.39 7.15 -29.80
C LEU A 854 41.97 8.53 -30.33
N LEU A 855 41.12 9.25 -29.59
CA LEU A 855 40.76 10.63 -29.91
C LEU A 855 41.99 11.54 -29.87
N ARG A 856 42.82 11.41 -28.84
CA ARG A 856 44.09 12.16 -28.74
C ARG A 856 45.01 11.84 -29.92
N LEU A 857 45.10 10.57 -30.29
CA LEU A 857 45.94 10.11 -31.41
C LEU A 857 45.48 10.70 -32.74
N VAL A 858 44.17 10.65 -33.05
CA VAL A 858 43.66 11.17 -34.33
C VAL A 858 43.77 12.70 -34.42
N LEU A 859 43.57 13.42 -33.33
CA LEU A 859 43.75 14.88 -33.30
C LEU A 859 45.19 15.29 -33.58
N ARG A 860 46.17 14.49 -33.12
CA ARG A 860 47.58 14.67 -33.46
C ARG A 860 47.86 14.34 -34.91
N TYR A 861 47.34 13.21 -35.38
CA TYR A 861 47.53 12.74 -36.74
C TYR A 861 47.01 13.75 -37.78
N VAL A 862 45.86 14.37 -37.52
CA VAL A 862 45.26 15.40 -38.40
C VAL A 862 45.97 16.76 -38.28
N GLY A 863 46.78 16.97 -37.23
CA GLY A 863 47.52 18.22 -37.00
C GLY A 863 46.71 19.33 -36.34
N ASP A 864 45.53 19.01 -35.78
CA ASP A 864 44.65 19.98 -35.13
C ASP A 864 45.10 20.32 -33.69
N CYS A 865 46.06 19.59 -33.11
CA CYS A 865 46.62 19.86 -31.78
C CYS A 865 47.50 21.11 -31.75
N ARG A 866 47.29 21.99 -30.75
CA ARG A 866 48.32 22.98 -30.38
C ARG A 866 49.37 22.27 -29.54
N GLU A 867 50.56 22.06 -30.08
CA GLU A 867 51.67 21.45 -29.34
C GLU A 867 51.83 22.07 -27.95
N LYS A 868 51.63 21.23 -26.93
CA LYS A 868 51.93 21.52 -25.53
C LYS A 868 52.66 20.39 -24.81
N GLU A 869 53.10 19.37 -25.55
CA GLU A 869 53.88 18.28 -24.98
C GLU A 869 55.30 18.37 -25.56
N ASN A 870 56.23 18.77 -24.68
CA ASN A 870 57.62 19.13 -24.98
C ASN A 870 57.75 20.30 -25.98
N GLY A 871 57.56 21.52 -25.46
CA GLY A 871 57.71 22.74 -26.25
C GLY A 871 58.98 22.75 -27.09
N LYS A 872 58.78 22.64 -28.41
CA LYS A 872 59.61 23.11 -29.51
C LYS A 872 58.90 22.76 -30.82
N VAL A 873 58.06 23.67 -31.31
CA VAL A 873 57.93 23.81 -32.76
C VAL A 873 59.21 24.50 -33.19
N ASP A 874 60.24 23.75 -33.57
CA ASP A 874 61.52 24.36 -33.96
C ASP A 874 61.34 25.08 -35.32
N GLY A 875 61.48 26.42 -35.34
CA GLY A 875 61.99 27.14 -36.51
C GLY A 875 61.02 27.89 -37.43
N LEU A 876 59.72 27.95 -37.16
CA LEU A 876 58.78 28.75 -37.99
C LEU A 876 59.03 30.25 -37.83
N ARG A 877 59.33 30.94 -38.93
CA ARG A 877 59.49 32.41 -38.99
C ARG A 877 58.16 33.08 -39.27
N ALA A 878 57.72 33.94 -38.34
CA ALA A 878 56.43 34.62 -38.47
C ALA A 878 56.55 36.14 -38.41
N LEU A 879 55.92 36.85 -39.34
CA LEU A 879 55.80 38.32 -39.32
C LEU A 879 54.49 38.73 -38.68
N ILE A 880 54.53 39.45 -37.57
CA ILE A 880 53.33 40.05 -36.98
C ILE A 880 53.23 41.50 -37.47
N LEU A 881 52.24 41.77 -38.31
CA LEU A 881 51.89 43.12 -38.76
C LEU A 881 50.82 43.68 -37.80
N GLY A 882 51.07 44.83 -37.18
CA GLY A 882 50.09 45.48 -36.31
C GLY A 882 50.04 46.99 -36.49
N ASP A 883 49.09 47.64 -35.84
CA ASP A 883 49.05 49.09 -35.72
C ASP A 883 49.79 49.56 -34.45
N ASP A 884 50.30 50.79 -34.48
CA ASP A 884 50.99 51.40 -33.32
C ASP A 884 50.08 51.56 -32.09
N GLU A 885 48.77 51.72 -32.29
CA GLU A 885 47.80 51.83 -31.19
C GLU A 885 47.66 50.53 -30.37
N ARG A 886 48.03 49.39 -30.95
CA ARG A 886 47.93 48.05 -30.33
C ARG A 886 49.29 47.39 -30.11
N LEU A 887 50.36 48.17 -29.98
CA LEU A 887 51.72 47.68 -29.69
C LEU A 887 51.78 46.66 -28.53
N VAL A 888 50.94 46.82 -27.50
CA VAL A 888 50.85 45.89 -26.36
C VAL A 888 50.32 44.51 -26.79
N VAL A 889 49.33 44.49 -27.68
CA VAL A 889 48.73 43.25 -28.22
C VAL A 889 49.74 42.53 -29.11
N VAL A 890 50.40 43.27 -30.01
CA VAL A 890 51.46 42.74 -30.89
C VAL A 890 52.61 42.15 -30.08
N ASN A 891 53.11 42.88 -29.07
CA ASN A 891 54.18 42.37 -28.20
C ASN A 891 53.75 41.15 -27.37
N SER A 892 52.48 41.09 -26.96
CA SER A 892 51.94 39.92 -26.27
C SER A 892 51.83 38.70 -27.18
N ALA A 893 51.48 38.90 -28.46
CA ALA A 893 51.42 37.85 -29.48
C ALA A 893 52.83 37.36 -29.82
N LYS A 894 53.79 38.27 -30.04
CA LYS A 894 55.21 37.94 -30.24
C LYS A 894 55.76 37.09 -29.10
N ARG A 895 55.50 37.48 -27.85
CA ARG A 895 55.93 36.72 -26.67
C ARG A 895 55.28 35.33 -26.60
N ARG A 896 54.01 35.21 -26.98
CA ARG A 896 53.30 33.93 -27.05
C ARG A 896 53.85 33.02 -28.14
N MET A 897 54.13 33.54 -29.33
CA MET A 897 54.72 32.78 -30.43
C MET A 897 56.14 32.32 -30.09
N LYS A 898 56.96 33.19 -29.48
CA LYS A 898 58.29 32.83 -29.00
C LYS A 898 58.25 31.71 -27.95
N ASN A 899 57.25 31.72 -27.06
CA ASN A 899 57.02 30.65 -26.10
C ASN A 899 56.54 29.34 -26.74
N CYS A 900 56.09 29.38 -28.00
CA CYS A 900 55.69 28.20 -28.77
C CYS A 900 56.82 27.68 -29.70
N GLY A 901 58.04 28.20 -29.58
CA GLY A 901 59.20 27.76 -30.39
C GLY A 901 59.39 28.51 -31.71
N TRP A 902 58.51 29.46 -32.04
CA TRP A 902 58.58 30.22 -33.29
C TRP A 902 59.68 31.30 -33.22
N GLU A 903 60.13 31.78 -34.38
CA GLU A 903 60.96 32.97 -34.56
C GLU A 903 60.07 34.16 -35.01
N PRO A 904 59.29 34.79 -34.11
CA PRO A 904 58.39 35.87 -34.49
C PRO A 904 59.11 37.21 -34.59
N PHE A 905 58.91 37.89 -35.71
CA PHE A 905 59.20 39.29 -35.92
C PHE A 905 57.93 40.11 -35.80
N SER A 906 58.04 41.39 -35.49
CA SER A 906 56.89 42.26 -35.31
C SER A 906 57.19 43.59 -35.95
N PHE A 907 56.30 44.04 -36.82
CA PHE A 907 56.35 45.34 -37.45
C PHE A 907 55.02 46.06 -37.17
N CYS A 908 55.12 47.20 -36.50
CA CYS A 908 53.96 48.06 -36.27
C CYS A 908 53.98 49.17 -37.30
N MET A 909 52.88 49.32 -38.04
CA MET A 909 52.72 50.35 -39.06
C MET A 909 52.40 51.68 -38.39
N ASN A 910 53.03 52.73 -38.90
CA ASN A 910 52.73 54.08 -38.47
C ASN A 910 51.37 54.49 -39.04
N MET A 911 50.38 54.60 -38.15
CA MET A 911 49.00 54.92 -38.54
C MET A 911 48.81 56.39 -38.89
N GLN A 912 49.79 57.27 -38.64
CA GLN A 912 49.74 58.67 -39.09
C GLN A 912 49.89 58.78 -40.62
N ASP A 913 50.62 57.85 -41.22
CA ASP A 913 50.89 57.77 -42.67
C ASP A 913 49.89 56.83 -43.39
N ALA A 914 48.99 56.18 -42.64
CA ALA A 914 48.05 55.18 -43.15
C ALA A 914 46.79 55.75 -43.84
N GLN A 915 46.76 57.06 -44.13
CA GLN A 915 45.67 57.69 -44.89
C GLN A 915 45.80 57.47 -46.40
N ASP A 916 47.00 57.11 -46.91
CA ASP A 916 47.25 56.75 -48.30
C ASP A 916 47.52 55.23 -48.44
N PRO A 917 46.68 54.48 -49.20
CA PRO A 917 46.90 53.05 -49.46
C PRO A 917 48.25 52.74 -50.14
N GLY A 918 48.85 53.70 -50.85
CA GLY A 918 50.17 53.56 -51.46
C GLY A 918 51.29 53.42 -50.43
N GLU A 919 51.29 54.28 -49.41
CA GLU A 919 52.32 54.29 -48.36
C GLU A 919 52.20 53.07 -47.44
N MET A 920 50.96 52.63 -47.14
CA MET A 920 50.74 51.40 -46.37
C MET A 920 51.31 50.16 -47.07
N ASN A 921 51.14 50.06 -48.38
CA ASN A 921 51.73 48.97 -49.18
C ASN A 921 53.26 49.01 -49.20
N VAL A 922 53.87 50.20 -49.14
CA VAL A 922 55.32 50.36 -49.04
C VAL A 922 55.81 49.86 -47.67
N GLN A 923 55.18 50.28 -46.58
CA GLN A 923 55.53 49.83 -45.22
C GLN A 923 55.42 48.31 -45.07
N VAL A 924 54.36 47.69 -45.61
CA VAL A 924 54.20 46.23 -45.60
C VAL A 924 55.27 45.55 -46.44
N ARG A 925 55.60 46.07 -47.63
CA ARG A 925 56.66 45.49 -48.49
C ARG A 925 58.04 45.60 -47.86
N GLU A 926 58.34 46.71 -47.18
CA GLU A 926 59.60 46.87 -46.45
C GLU A 926 59.69 45.88 -45.29
N ALA A 927 58.63 45.76 -44.48
CA ALA A 927 58.55 44.80 -43.39
C ALA A 927 58.70 43.34 -43.86
N MET A 928 58.12 43.00 -45.02
CA MET A 928 58.28 41.67 -45.62
C MET A 928 59.69 41.44 -46.14
N LYS A 929 60.29 42.42 -46.84
CA LYS A 929 61.68 42.32 -47.35
C LYS A 929 62.71 42.22 -46.24
N GLU A 930 62.53 42.96 -45.14
CA GLU A 930 63.50 43.01 -44.05
C GLU A 930 63.65 41.66 -43.35
N HIS A 931 62.64 40.79 -43.44
CA HIS A 931 62.56 39.60 -42.61
C HIS A 931 62.31 38.30 -43.40
N GLU A 932 62.48 38.30 -44.72
CA GLU A 932 62.47 37.08 -45.55
C GLU A 932 63.67 36.14 -45.25
N PRO A 933 63.48 34.81 -45.32
CA PRO A 933 62.24 34.08 -45.60
C PRO A 933 61.30 34.00 -44.38
N MET A 934 60.01 34.16 -44.62
CA MET A 934 58.91 34.05 -43.65
C MET A 934 57.97 32.92 -44.02
N ASP A 935 57.55 32.13 -43.04
CA ASP A 935 56.60 31.03 -43.25
C ASP A 935 55.14 31.47 -43.06
N VAL A 936 54.90 32.45 -42.17
CA VAL A 936 53.55 32.90 -41.79
C VAL A 936 53.52 34.41 -41.58
N VAL A 937 52.50 35.10 -42.10
CA VAL A 937 52.21 36.50 -41.78
C VAL A 937 50.92 36.57 -40.95
N VAL A 938 51.00 37.23 -39.79
CA VAL A 938 49.90 37.40 -38.84
C VAL A 938 49.52 38.88 -38.76
N VAL A 939 48.33 39.23 -39.22
CA VAL A 939 47.84 40.61 -39.23
C VAL A 939 46.97 40.86 -37.99
N MET A 940 47.35 41.86 -37.18
CA MET A 940 46.72 42.23 -35.92
C MET A 940 46.36 43.73 -35.92
N MET A 941 45.39 44.11 -36.75
CA MET A 941 44.95 45.51 -36.89
C MET A 941 43.53 45.73 -36.36
N SER A 942 43.15 46.98 -36.16
CA SER A 942 41.76 47.38 -35.92
C SER A 942 40.84 46.93 -37.07
N SER A 943 39.57 46.63 -36.77
CA SER A 943 38.58 46.21 -37.78
C SER A 943 38.37 47.24 -38.88
N ASP A 944 38.61 48.52 -38.58
CA ASP A 944 38.46 49.63 -39.53
C ASP A 944 39.64 49.68 -40.51
N VAL A 945 40.79 49.15 -40.11
CA VAL A 945 42.05 49.11 -40.89
C VAL A 945 42.16 47.82 -41.69
N LEU A 946 41.63 46.71 -41.17
CA LEU A 946 41.72 45.39 -41.80
C LEU A 946 40.93 45.25 -43.12
N ASN A 947 40.03 46.21 -43.40
CA ASN A 947 39.27 46.30 -44.66
C ASN A 947 40.01 47.06 -45.77
N TYR A 948 41.06 47.82 -45.41
CA TYR A 948 42.00 48.45 -46.34
C TYR A 948 43.14 47.48 -46.67
#